data_AF-A0A960S5V1-F1
#
_entry.id   AF-A0A960S5V1-F1
#
_cell.length_a   1.000
_cell.length_b   1.000
_cell.length_c   1.000
_cell.angle_alpha   90.00
_cell.angle_beta   90.00
_cell.angle_gamma   90.00
#
_symmetry.space_group_name_H-M   'P 1'
#
loop_
_entity.id
_entity.type
_entity.pdbx_description
1 polymer ?
#
loop_
_entity_poly.entity_id
_entity_poly.type
_entity_poly.pdbx_seq_one_letter_code
_entity_poly.pdbx_strand_id
1 'polypeptide(L)'
;MGKTIKVALALIFLSTLCMASNVAIPGRLIIKHFEADGVGFNGGYSTVEAMMAAPTSNRHIPFADLRYHVFNRGRSALNGGIGYRYNIAGSGVLFGMNAYYDARWTTGQTFSQFGGGLELLSRFMDFRFNGYFPVKRSYEIRSDKFLGFVGHNILVDEKKRLALTGGNGEAGFYFARLGDLKMYLAGGTYYFKRQQCVTNWGKRGRLRFSWRDNIWAEFAVQRDDLYKTNYQGQVAFQLPFWKKSRSRTWSYFPNFEAMMIQPPVRDEIIVLCDVNIYKPARGPNGEVIQVFFVDNTSSSDGTFESPYPTLVQAQNASSPGNIIYVYPGDGTTTGMDAGITLQANQPFYGTGVEQIVRLNGGRVLPIPPLSSGTPTITNLAGSAITLSTNNVVRGFNISSPTMRGIVGSNPGTIIVDHVNCSGAMTNGLELTTTGGSVSQLFLTNSSFSTSGMSGALLSAGSSSTLNTTVENNTFNNNVSNGFAYTNASTAKGTVTFTNNTLSGNGTDGVDFVGGGENLTATISNNTINNSAMSAINVTSSGTAIVNATINNNTITTAASGIDIVSNTSSTITASLNMNTVSMTSSNAIIFDNSLGGTANATATNNTISSSAGRGFYLLSGNSGVLTLSINDNTVNRTNTFSPAANSTINVSSFANNVINATGGSGIFIDGSGSGANVTGTFSGNTITATNNAVYISGSDSRNYTLTFSSNTLQSTGDYNFYVVASDAAVYSFTLTGNTIANSPFNGFYITA
;
A
#
# COMPACT_ATOMS: atom_id res chain seq x y z
N MET A 1 -9.63 17.85 24.50
CA MET A 1 -9.37 18.55 25.79
C MET A 1 -7.87 18.71 26.12
N GLY A 2 -7.02 17.69 26.01
CA GLY A 2 -5.63 17.73 26.49
C GLY A 2 -4.67 18.76 25.84
N LYS A 3 -4.81 19.10 24.55
CA LYS A 3 -3.93 20.10 23.88
C LYS A 3 -4.30 21.55 24.23
N THR A 4 -5.59 21.87 24.30
CA THR A 4 -6.11 23.19 24.67
C THR A 4 -5.74 23.54 26.12
N ILE A 5 -5.81 22.57 27.03
CA ILE A 5 -5.44 22.75 28.43
C ILE A 5 -3.93 23.01 28.56
N LYS A 6 -3.07 22.32 27.78
CA LYS A 6 -1.61 22.56 27.80
C LYS A 6 -1.22 23.94 27.26
N VAL A 7 -1.86 24.42 26.19
CA VAL A 7 -1.64 25.78 25.66
C VAL A 7 -2.19 26.84 26.61
N ALA A 8 -3.39 26.62 27.18
CA ALA A 8 -3.94 27.49 28.21
C ALA A 8 -3.03 27.55 29.44
N LEU A 9 -2.50 26.41 29.90
CA LEU A 9 -1.54 26.33 31.00
C LEU A 9 -0.22 27.03 30.65
N ALA A 10 0.30 26.91 29.42
CA ALA A 10 1.51 27.61 28.99
C ALA A 10 1.32 29.13 28.90
N LEU A 11 0.17 29.60 28.43
CA LEU A 11 -0.20 31.02 28.40
C LEU A 11 -0.45 31.56 29.81
N ILE A 12 -1.05 30.76 30.69
CA ILE A 12 -1.18 31.06 32.12
C ILE A 12 0.22 31.15 32.76
N PHE A 13 1.13 30.23 32.43
CA PHE A 13 2.51 30.24 32.94
C PHE A 13 3.29 31.48 32.46
N LEU A 14 3.12 31.88 31.20
CA LEU A 14 3.70 33.12 30.65
C LEU A 14 3.11 34.37 31.32
N SER A 15 1.81 34.36 31.64
CA SER A 15 1.16 35.42 32.40
C SER A 15 1.68 35.50 33.85
N THR A 16 1.95 34.37 34.50
CA THR A 16 2.57 34.33 35.83
C THR A 16 4.02 34.80 35.83
N LEU A 17 4.79 34.55 34.75
CA LEU A 17 6.13 35.12 34.57
C LEU A 17 6.09 36.65 34.40
N CYS A 18 5.08 37.18 33.72
CA CYS A 18 4.91 38.63 33.58
C CYS A 18 4.45 39.28 34.90
N MET A 19 3.61 38.59 35.69
CA MET A 19 3.24 38.99 37.05
C MET A 19 4.41 38.96 38.04
N ALA A 20 5.44 38.13 37.80
CA ALA A 20 6.65 38.06 38.63
C ALA A 20 7.65 39.19 38.34
N SER A 21 7.53 39.87 37.20
CA SER A 21 8.28 41.10 36.94
C SER A 21 7.54 42.29 37.55
N ASN A 22 8.21 43.12 38.37
CA ASN A 22 7.63 44.31 39.03
C ASN A 22 7.17 45.43 38.07
N VAL A 23 6.92 45.13 36.79
CA VAL A 23 6.44 46.04 35.75
C VAL A 23 4.99 45.64 35.42
N ALA A 24 4.03 46.45 35.86
CA ALA A 24 2.62 46.23 35.58
C ALA A 24 2.30 46.57 34.11
N ILE A 25 2.49 45.60 33.20
CA ILE A 25 2.10 45.74 31.79
C ILE A 25 0.57 45.53 31.69
N PRO A 26 -0.21 46.51 31.20
CA PRO A 26 -1.65 46.33 30.99
C PRO A 26 -1.92 45.16 30.04
N GLY A 27 -2.67 44.15 30.50
CA GLY A 27 -2.95 42.97 29.70
C GLY A 27 -4.10 42.14 30.22
N ARG A 28 -4.51 41.16 29.42
CA ARG A 28 -5.61 40.25 29.76
C ARG A 28 -5.45 38.88 29.11
N LEU A 29 -6.17 37.92 29.68
CA LEU A 29 -6.50 36.62 29.09
C LEU A 29 -8.01 36.53 28.90
N ILE A 30 -8.44 36.08 27.72
CA ILE A 30 -9.83 35.75 27.42
C ILE A 30 -9.92 34.28 27.06
N ILE A 31 -10.88 33.59 27.66
CA ILE A 31 -11.34 32.29 27.19
C ILE A 31 -12.77 32.49 26.70
N LYS A 32 -13.02 32.15 25.44
CA LYS A 32 -14.35 32.29 24.83
C LYS A 32 -14.72 31.07 24.00
N HIS A 33 -16.00 30.78 23.91
CA HIS A 33 -16.55 29.71 23.08
C HIS A 33 -17.62 30.29 22.17
N PHE A 34 -17.52 29.98 20.88
CA PHE A 34 -18.51 30.25 19.86
C PHE A 34 -19.25 28.97 19.56
N GLU A 35 -20.57 29.05 19.41
CA GLU A 35 -21.44 27.94 19.03
C GLU A 35 -22.14 28.22 17.70
N ALA A 36 -22.44 27.14 16.96
CA ALA A 36 -23.00 27.14 15.60
C ALA A 36 -22.06 27.63 14.49
N ASP A 37 -22.55 27.56 13.25
CA ASP A 37 -21.83 27.89 12.02
C ASP A 37 -21.55 29.39 11.88
N GLY A 38 -20.48 29.75 11.17
CA GLY A 38 -20.12 31.13 10.89
C GLY A 38 -19.56 31.33 9.47
N VAL A 39 -19.21 32.57 9.12
CA VAL A 39 -18.65 32.89 7.80
C VAL A 39 -17.34 32.11 7.60
N GLY A 40 -17.35 31.17 6.65
CA GLY A 40 -16.16 30.39 6.29
C GLY A 40 -15.81 29.22 7.20
N PHE A 41 -16.66 28.84 8.17
CA PHE A 41 -16.44 27.66 9.01
C PHE A 41 -17.74 27.05 9.54
N ASN A 42 -17.70 25.74 9.81
CA ASN A 42 -18.85 24.99 10.31
C ASN A 42 -18.56 24.45 11.72
N GLY A 43 -19.54 24.57 12.59
CA GLY A 43 -19.49 24.26 14.02
C GLY A 43 -18.81 25.34 14.85
N GLY A 44 -19.01 25.22 16.16
CA GLY A 44 -18.39 26.09 17.16
C GLY A 44 -16.88 25.89 17.30
N TYR A 45 -16.25 26.82 18.02
CA TYR A 45 -14.84 26.76 18.40
C TYR A 45 -14.59 27.50 19.71
N SER A 46 -13.59 27.03 20.45
CA SER A 46 -13.10 27.72 21.65
C SER A 46 -11.80 28.45 21.35
N THR A 47 -11.67 29.66 21.89
CA THR A 47 -10.49 30.52 21.76
C THR A 47 -9.87 30.78 23.13
N VAL A 48 -8.54 30.73 23.17
CA VAL A 48 -7.73 31.34 24.23
C VAL A 48 -7.01 32.52 23.61
N GLU A 49 -7.22 33.72 24.14
CA GLU A 49 -6.65 34.98 23.66
C GLU A 49 -5.84 35.62 24.78
N ALA A 50 -4.62 36.05 24.48
CA ALA A 50 -3.78 36.84 25.37
C ALA A 50 -3.37 38.13 24.66
N MET A 51 -3.68 39.27 25.27
CA MET A 51 -3.31 40.60 24.77
C MET A 51 -2.51 41.35 25.82
N MET A 52 -1.43 42.00 25.39
CA MET A 52 -0.56 42.83 26.22
C MET A 52 -0.36 44.17 25.52
N ALA A 53 -0.60 45.27 26.24
CA ALA A 53 -0.34 46.62 25.79
C ALA A 53 0.83 47.19 26.59
N ALA A 54 1.73 47.91 25.93
CA ALA A 54 2.87 48.57 26.57
C ALA A 54 2.80 50.09 26.33
N PRO A 55 1.89 50.82 27.01
CA PRO A 55 1.74 52.26 26.80
C PRO A 55 3.07 52.97 27.05
N THR A 56 3.59 53.68 26.05
CA THR A 56 4.84 54.45 26.17
C THR A 56 4.58 55.89 26.61
N SER A 57 3.34 56.37 26.47
CA SER A 57 2.85 57.63 27.02
C SER A 57 1.32 57.59 27.17
N ASN A 58 0.71 58.67 27.68
CA ASN A 58 -0.75 58.84 27.66
C ASN A 58 -1.36 58.94 26.24
N ARG A 59 -0.51 58.96 25.20
CA ARG A 59 -0.90 59.04 23.79
C ARG A 59 -0.59 57.81 22.96
N HIS A 60 0.41 57.02 23.32
CA HIS A 60 0.95 55.97 22.46
C HIS A 60 0.84 54.60 23.13
N ILE A 61 0.12 53.68 22.49
CA ILE A 61 -0.27 52.39 23.08
C ILE A 61 0.03 51.28 22.06
N PRO A 62 1.30 50.86 21.93
CA PRO A 62 1.61 49.63 21.22
C PRO A 62 1.07 48.42 21.98
N PHE A 63 0.65 47.39 21.25
CA PHE A 63 0.17 46.14 21.82
C PHE A 63 0.55 44.93 20.96
N ALA A 64 0.57 43.77 21.60
CA ALA A 64 0.68 42.45 20.98
C ALA A 64 -0.52 41.59 21.40
N ASP A 65 -0.96 40.72 20.50
CA ASP A 65 -2.14 39.89 20.66
C ASP A 65 -1.90 38.50 20.05
N LEU A 66 -2.17 37.46 20.84
CA LEU A 66 -2.01 36.07 20.42
C LEU A 66 -3.29 35.30 20.72
N ARG A 67 -3.84 34.61 19.72
CA ARG A 67 -5.06 33.82 19.83
C ARG A 67 -4.83 32.41 19.33
N TYR A 68 -5.29 31.43 20.09
CA TYR A 68 -5.31 30.03 19.67
C TYR A 68 -6.73 29.50 19.73
N HIS A 69 -7.14 28.82 18.65
CA HIS A 69 -8.50 28.33 18.46
C HIS A 69 -8.51 26.82 18.34
N VAL A 70 -9.55 26.19 18.90
CA VAL A 70 -9.84 24.77 18.74
C VAL A 70 -11.30 24.61 18.34
N PHE A 71 -11.53 24.13 17.12
CA PHE A 71 -12.86 23.83 16.60
C PHE A 71 -13.44 22.61 17.30
N ASN A 72 -14.77 22.54 17.42
CA ASN A 72 -15.48 21.39 18.01
C ASN A 72 -15.12 20.06 17.31
N ARG A 73 -14.69 20.12 16.04
CA ARG A 73 -14.20 18.97 15.25
C ARG A 73 -12.70 18.68 15.38
N GLY A 74 -12.03 19.23 16.41
CA GLY A 74 -10.64 18.93 16.75
C GLY A 74 -9.56 19.61 15.91
N ARG A 75 -9.93 20.46 14.95
CA ARG A 75 -8.98 21.29 14.18
C ARG A 75 -8.61 22.54 14.95
N SER A 76 -7.57 23.26 14.49
CA SER A 76 -7.08 24.45 15.18
C SER A 76 -6.85 25.62 14.25
N ALA A 77 -6.76 26.81 14.83
CA ALA A 77 -6.24 28.01 14.17
C ALA A 77 -5.39 28.82 15.16
N LEU A 78 -4.59 29.74 14.63
CA LEU A 78 -3.72 30.63 15.37
C LEU A 78 -3.78 32.02 14.72
N ASN A 79 -3.86 33.06 15.54
CA ASN A 79 -3.63 34.44 15.12
C ASN A 79 -2.51 35.03 15.97
N GLY A 80 -1.48 35.59 15.33
CA GLY A 80 -0.46 36.40 16.00
C GLY A 80 -0.50 37.81 15.43
N GLY A 81 -0.65 38.82 16.27
CA GLY A 81 -0.78 40.19 15.82
C GLY A 81 -0.08 41.21 16.70
N ILE A 82 0.18 42.35 16.09
CA ILE A 82 0.69 43.55 16.73
C ILE A 82 -0.20 44.73 16.33
N GLY A 83 -0.23 45.75 17.16
CA GLY A 83 -0.94 46.97 16.80
C GLY A 83 -0.53 48.15 17.65
N TYR A 84 -1.15 49.27 17.31
CA TYR A 84 -0.81 50.56 17.87
C TYR A 84 -2.07 51.42 17.97
N ARG A 85 -2.33 51.97 19.15
CA ARG A 85 -3.40 52.94 19.38
C ARG A 85 -2.83 54.30 19.78
N TYR A 86 -3.35 55.34 19.16
CA TYR A 86 -3.02 56.74 19.41
C TYR A 86 -4.22 57.48 20.01
N ASN A 87 -4.02 58.12 21.16
CA ASN A 87 -5.03 58.96 21.80
C ASN A 87 -5.01 60.38 21.23
N ILE A 88 -6.13 60.78 20.63
CA ILE A 88 -6.32 62.13 20.13
C ILE A 88 -6.65 63.02 21.34
N ALA A 89 -5.65 63.79 21.78
CA ALA A 89 -5.73 64.61 22.99
C ALA A 89 -6.99 65.48 23.03
N GLY A 90 -7.67 65.52 24.18
CA GLY A 90 -8.89 66.30 24.40
C GLY A 90 -10.18 65.75 23.78
N SER A 91 -10.11 64.75 22.89
CA SER A 91 -11.30 64.24 22.18
C SER A 91 -11.95 63.01 22.83
N GLY A 92 -11.20 62.24 23.62
CA GLY A 92 -11.67 60.93 24.11
C GLY A 92 -11.77 59.85 23.03
N VAL A 93 -11.08 60.03 21.91
CA VAL A 93 -11.01 59.11 20.76
C VAL A 93 -9.63 58.47 20.65
N LEU A 94 -9.60 57.16 20.43
CA LEU A 94 -8.41 56.39 20.06
C LEU A 94 -8.46 56.05 18.57
N PHE A 95 -7.43 56.42 17.82
CA PHE A 95 -7.18 55.88 16.49
C PHE A 95 -6.26 54.66 16.63
N GLY A 96 -6.60 53.53 16.03
CA GLY A 96 -5.86 52.29 16.11
C GLY A 96 -5.51 51.74 14.73
N MET A 97 -4.36 51.10 14.64
CA MET A 97 -4.02 50.22 13.52
C MET A 97 -3.46 48.90 14.05
N ASN A 98 -3.71 47.81 13.33
CA ASN A 98 -3.21 46.48 13.68
C ASN A 98 -2.85 45.65 12.45
N ALA A 99 -1.96 44.69 12.64
CA ALA A 99 -1.53 43.72 11.64
C ALA A 99 -1.46 42.33 12.26
N TYR A 100 -1.89 41.31 11.52
CA TYR A 100 -1.99 39.93 11.97
C TYR A 100 -1.41 38.97 10.93
N TYR A 101 -0.82 37.89 11.42
CA TYR A 101 -0.58 36.67 10.65
C TYR A 101 -1.46 35.55 11.21
N ASP A 102 -2.28 34.98 10.33
CA ASP A 102 -3.24 33.95 10.67
C ASP A 102 -2.84 32.60 10.05
N ALA A 103 -3.05 31.52 10.79
CA ALA A 103 -2.89 30.16 10.33
C ALA A 103 -4.12 29.32 10.71
N ARG A 104 -4.62 28.52 9.77
CA ARG A 104 -5.74 27.60 9.99
C ARG A 104 -5.39 26.22 9.46
N TRP A 105 -5.43 25.22 10.34
CA TRP A 105 -5.13 23.83 9.98
C TRP A 105 -6.40 23.08 9.60
N THR A 106 -6.37 22.39 8.46
CA THR A 106 -7.45 21.50 8.00
C THR A 106 -6.99 20.04 8.00
N THR A 107 -7.68 19.17 7.28
CA THR A 107 -7.31 17.76 7.10
C THR A 107 -6.08 17.61 6.20
N GLY A 108 -6.06 18.29 5.06
CA GLY A 108 -5.03 18.12 4.05
C GLY A 108 -4.11 19.33 3.83
N GLN A 109 -4.40 20.49 4.41
CA GLN A 109 -3.66 21.73 4.15
C GLN A 109 -3.64 22.67 5.36
N THR A 110 -2.61 23.50 5.45
CA THR A 110 -2.58 24.69 6.32
C THR A 110 -2.80 25.93 5.46
N PHE A 111 -3.82 26.72 5.81
CA PHE A 111 -4.09 28.01 5.18
C PHE A 111 -3.43 29.11 6.00
N SER A 112 -2.87 30.11 5.32
CA SER A 112 -2.25 31.27 5.98
C SER A 112 -2.61 32.58 5.29
N GLN A 113 -2.71 33.64 6.10
CA GLN A 113 -3.22 34.93 5.66
C GLN A 113 -2.57 36.08 6.46
N PHE A 114 -2.37 37.21 5.79
CA PHE A 114 -2.10 38.49 6.45
C PHE A 114 -3.41 39.26 6.65
N GLY A 115 -3.60 39.80 7.85
CA GLY A 115 -4.71 40.68 8.19
C GLY A 115 -4.20 42.07 8.56
N GLY A 116 -4.95 43.11 8.22
CA GLY A 116 -4.70 44.47 8.66
C GLY A 116 -5.99 45.16 9.07
N GLY A 117 -5.95 46.00 10.10
CA GLY A 117 -7.13 46.66 10.64
C GLY A 117 -6.90 48.11 11.05
N LEU A 118 -7.94 48.92 10.94
CA LEU A 118 -8.04 50.29 11.42
C LEU A 118 -9.20 50.39 12.41
N GLU A 119 -9.02 51.13 13.49
CA GLU A 119 -10.02 51.31 14.54
C GLU A 119 -10.15 52.79 14.91
N LEU A 120 -11.36 53.27 15.12
CA LEU A 120 -11.64 54.54 15.77
C LEU A 120 -12.54 54.24 16.96
N LEU A 121 -11.98 54.23 18.17
CA LEU A 121 -12.69 53.89 19.40
C LEU A 121 -13.00 55.18 20.15
N SER A 122 -14.26 55.46 20.41
CA SER A 122 -14.66 56.58 21.25
C SER A 122 -15.56 56.09 22.38
N ARG A 123 -15.93 57.01 23.27
CA ARG A 123 -16.91 56.74 24.32
C ARG A 123 -18.27 56.35 23.73
N PHE A 124 -18.74 57.04 22.70
CA PHE A 124 -20.11 56.93 22.21
C PHE A 124 -20.28 55.88 21.10
N MET A 125 -19.35 55.87 20.16
CA MET A 125 -19.40 55.01 18.98
C MET A 125 -18.00 54.59 18.58
N ASP A 126 -17.88 53.38 18.05
CA ASP A 126 -16.65 52.87 17.50
C ASP A 126 -16.83 52.44 16.05
N PHE A 127 -15.77 52.60 15.27
CA PHE A 127 -15.69 52.19 13.87
C PHE A 127 -14.48 51.31 13.68
N ARG A 128 -14.64 50.24 12.92
CA ARG A 128 -13.55 49.29 12.64
C ARG A 128 -13.61 48.85 11.19
N PHE A 129 -12.44 48.75 10.57
CA PHE A 129 -12.27 48.26 9.21
C PHE A 129 -11.12 47.26 9.21
N ASN A 130 -11.31 46.09 8.61
CA ASN A 130 -10.25 45.10 8.46
C ASN A 130 -10.19 44.58 7.03
N GLY A 131 -8.99 44.16 6.60
CA GLY A 131 -8.72 43.47 5.35
C GLY A 131 -7.90 42.20 5.58
N TYR A 132 -8.08 41.22 4.70
CA TYR A 132 -7.61 39.84 4.83
C TYR A 132 -7.05 39.32 3.50
N PHE A 133 -5.78 38.94 3.46
CA PHE A 133 -5.01 38.60 2.25
C PHE A 133 -4.27 37.25 2.37
N PRO A 134 -4.80 36.14 1.81
CA PRO A 134 -4.14 34.84 1.81
C PRO A 134 -2.80 34.87 1.03
N VAL A 135 -1.76 34.19 1.52
CA VAL A 135 -0.36 34.39 1.02
C VAL A 135 0.31 33.21 0.31
N LYS A 136 -0.13 31.96 0.52
CA LYS A 136 0.44 30.75 -0.13
C LYS A 136 -0.65 29.74 -0.49
N ARG A 137 -0.39 28.88 -1.52
CA ARG A 137 -1.20 27.74 -2.01
C ARG A 137 -2.54 27.64 -1.29
N SER A 138 -3.42 28.57 -1.65
CA SER A 138 -4.58 28.89 -0.82
C SER A 138 -5.72 27.93 -1.10
N TYR A 139 -5.40 26.67 -1.38
CA TYR A 139 -6.38 25.64 -1.67
C TYR A 139 -5.98 24.26 -1.13
N GLU A 140 -6.99 23.48 -0.77
CA GLU A 140 -6.93 22.06 -0.43
C GLU A 140 -7.79 21.34 -1.46
N ILE A 141 -7.29 20.25 -2.04
CA ILE A 141 -8.15 19.36 -2.84
C ILE A 141 -8.69 18.30 -1.90
N ARG A 142 -10.01 18.15 -1.85
CA ARG A 142 -10.69 17.28 -0.90
C ARG A 142 -11.10 15.94 -1.51
N SER A 143 -11.47 15.92 -2.78
CA SER A 143 -11.85 14.71 -3.51
C SER A 143 -11.88 14.98 -5.01
N ASP A 144 -11.71 13.93 -5.79
CA ASP A 144 -11.97 13.89 -7.23
C ASP A 144 -13.05 12.84 -7.49
N LYS A 145 -14.03 13.17 -8.33
CA LYS A 145 -15.08 12.23 -8.76
C LYS A 145 -15.11 12.18 -10.28
N PHE A 146 -15.15 10.97 -10.84
CA PHE A 146 -15.33 10.76 -12.27
C PHE A 146 -16.75 11.17 -12.69
N LEU A 147 -16.87 11.94 -13.77
CA LEU A 147 -18.15 12.40 -14.30
C LEU A 147 -18.52 11.75 -15.64
N GLY A 148 -17.53 11.33 -16.42
CA GLY A 148 -17.74 10.86 -17.78
C GLY A 148 -16.56 11.20 -18.67
N PHE A 149 -16.74 10.95 -19.96
CA PHE A 149 -15.80 11.34 -21.00
C PHE A 149 -16.47 12.32 -21.97
N VAL A 150 -15.67 13.22 -22.55
CA VAL A 150 -16.09 14.10 -23.65
C VAL A 150 -14.92 14.24 -24.62
N GLY A 151 -15.14 13.91 -25.90
CA GLY A 151 -14.07 13.84 -26.87
C GLY A 151 -13.01 12.81 -26.44
N HIS A 152 -11.76 13.26 -26.34
CA HIS A 152 -10.63 12.47 -25.82
C HIS A 152 -10.35 12.68 -24.32
N ASN A 153 -11.21 13.38 -23.58
CA ASN A 153 -10.90 13.82 -22.22
C ASN A 153 -11.73 13.08 -21.18
N ILE A 154 -11.11 12.82 -20.03
CA ILE A 154 -11.79 12.37 -18.82
C ILE A 154 -12.29 13.60 -18.06
N LEU A 155 -13.58 13.69 -17.76
CA LEU A 155 -14.14 14.77 -16.96
C LEU A 155 -14.17 14.41 -15.47
N VAL A 156 -13.69 15.34 -14.64
CA VAL A 156 -13.65 15.19 -13.18
C VAL A 156 -14.39 16.33 -12.50
N ASP A 157 -15.09 16.02 -11.42
CA ASP A 157 -15.52 16.96 -10.39
C ASP A 157 -14.45 17.00 -9.30
N GLU A 158 -13.60 18.03 -9.34
CA GLU A 158 -12.56 18.26 -8.33
C GLU A 158 -13.11 19.19 -7.25
N LYS A 159 -13.37 18.63 -6.06
CA LYS A 159 -13.81 19.41 -4.90
C LYS A 159 -12.63 20.10 -4.25
N LYS A 160 -12.61 21.42 -4.30
CA LYS A 160 -11.58 22.28 -3.70
C LYS A 160 -12.13 23.10 -2.55
N ARG A 161 -11.26 23.33 -1.57
CA ARG A 161 -11.45 24.32 -0.51
C ARG A 161 -10.48 25.46 -0.72
N LEU A 162 -10.94 26.70 -0.70
CA LEU A 162 -10.17 27.89 -1.07
C LEU A 162 -10.25 28.95 0.05
N ALA A 163 -9.14 29.59 0.41
CA ALA A 163 -9.17 30.77 1.26
C ALA A 163 -9.59 32.04 0.50
N LEU A 164 -10.43 32.87 1.11
CA LEU A 164 -10.94 34.09 0.48
C LEU A 164 -10.11 35.32 0.86
N THR A 165 -9.94 36.22 -0.11
CA THR A 165 -9.47 37.59 0.14
C THR A 165 -10.68 38.45 0.44
N GLY A 166 -10.62 39.31 1.44
CA GLY A 166 -11.77 40.13 1.77
C GLY A 166 -11.51 41.14 2.87
N GLY A 167 -12.58 41.66 3.44
CA GLY A 167 -12.54 42.62 4.53
C GLY A 167 -13.92 42.89 5.09
N ASN A 168 -13.95 43.58 6.23
CA ASN A 168 -15.19 43.95 6.89
C ASN A 168 -15.10 45.35 7.50
N GLY A 169 -16.24 46.03 7.57
CA GLY A 169 -16.42 47.31 8.23
C GLY A 169 -17.58 47.23 9.21
N GLU A 170 -17.41 47.76 10.42
CA GLU A 170 -18.44 47.72 11.46
C GLU A 170 -18.47 49.03 12.25
N ALA A 171 -19.68 49.47 12.60
CA ALA A 171 -19.93 50.52 13.56
C ALA A 171 -20.68 49.94 14.76
N GLY A 172 -20.32 50.34 15.96
CA GLY A 172 -21.04 49.90 17.15
C GLY A 172 -21.06 50.93 18.25
N PHE A 173 -22.05 50.79 19.11
CA PHE A 173 -22.29 51.70 20.22
C PHE A 173 -22.91 50.98 21.39
N TYR A 174 -22.67 51.56 22.54
CA TYR A 174 -23.34 51.21 23.76
C TYR A 174 -24.73 51.88 23.71
N PHE A 175 -25.85 51.12 23.83
CA PHE A 175 -27.23 51.65 23.98
C PHE A 175 -27.94 51.59 25.37
N ALA A 176 -27.67 50.61 26.27
CA ALA A 176 -28.25 50.56 27.63
C ALA A 176 -27.33 49.93 28.71
N ARG A 177 -27.52 50.33 29.98
CA ARG A 177 -26.89 49.70 31.17
C ARG A 177 -27.89 49.48 32.29
N LEU A 178 -27.88 48.28 32.88
CA LEU A 178 -28.69 47.86 34.02
C LEU A 178 -27.78 47.38 35.14
N GLY A 179 -27.49 48.24 36.11
CA GLY A 179 -26.53 47.96 37.18
C GLY A 179 -25.13 47.63 36.65
N ASP A 180 -24.69 46.39 36.85
CA ASP A 180 -23.39 45.88 36.39
C ASP A 180 -23.42 45.32 34.95
N LEU A 181 -24.58 45.30 34.30
CA LEU A 181 -24.78 44.80 32.94
C LEU A 181 -24.73 45.95 31.92
N LYS A 182 -23.87 45.86 30.91
CA LYS A 182 -23.79 46.79 29.76
C LYS A 182 -24.26 46.10 28.49
N MET A 183 -24.99 46.80 27.62
CA MET A 183 -25.56 46.27 26.38
C MET A 183 -25.01 46.96 25.14
N TYR A 184 -24.24 46.26 24.32
CA TYR A 184 -23.60 46.83 23.14
C TYR A 184 -24.23 46.30 21.86
N LEU A 185 -24.48 47.19 20.90
CA LEU A 185 -25.00 46.86 19.58
C LEU A 185 -23.98 47.26 18.52
N ALA A 186 -23.71 46.37 17.58
CA ALA A 186 -22.89 46.67 16.41
C ALA A 186 -23.54 46.16 15.13
N GLY A 187 -23.29 46.87 14.03
CA GLY A 187 -23.78 46.56 12.70
C GLY A 187 -22.74 46.91 11.65
N GLY A 188 -22.62 46.06 10.64
CA GLY A 188 -21.58 46.21 9.64
C GLY A 188 -21.82 45.41 8.37
N THR A 189 -20.86 45.54 7.47
CA THR A 189 -20.83 44.79 6.21
C THR A 189 -19.47 44.10 6.06
N TYR A 190 -19.45 43.03 5.28
CA TYR A 190 -18.22 42.37 4.89
C TYR A 190 -18.27 42.00 3.42
N TYR A 191 -17.09 41.82 2.83
CA TYR A 191 -16.93 41.47 1.44
C TYR A 191 -15.81 40.45 1.29
N PHE A 192 -16.10 39.31 0.66
CA PHE A 192 -15.11 38.29 0.35
C PHE A 192 -15.19 37.89 -1.12
N LYS A 193 -14.01 37.69 -1.74
CA LYS A 193 -13.89 37.30 -3.14
C LYS A 193 -12.79 36.29 -3.38
N ARG A 194 -13.02 35.46 -4.39
CA ARG A 194 -12.02 34.64 -5.08
C ARG A 194 -12.57 34.23 -6.43
N GLN A 195 -11.74 34.17 -7.48
CA GLN A 195 -12.19 33.92 -8.85
C GLN A 195 -13.11 32.69 -9.01
N GLN A 196 -12.84 31.59 -8.29
CA GLN A 196 -13.64 30.36 -8.37
C GLN A 196 -14.84 30.31 -7.42
N CYS A 197 -14.96 31.26 -6.48
CA CYS A 197 -16.05 31.32 -5.53
C CYS A 197 -16.96 32.51 -5.88
N VAL A 198 -18.23 32.43 -5.50
CA VAL A 198 -19.11 33.60 -5.62
C VAL A 198 -18.49 34.74 -4.79
N THR A 199 -18.49 35.92 -5.37
CA THR A 199 -18.09 37.15 -4.68
C THR A 199 -19.28 37.63 -3.87
N ASN A 200 -19.13 37.88 -2.57
CA ASN A 200 -20.26 38.12 -1.69
C ASN A 200 -20.09 39.34 -0.81
N TRP A 201 -21.09 40.22 -0.86
CA TRP A 201 -21.35 41.19 0.19
C TRP A 201 -22.26 40.57 1.23
N GLY A 202 -21.90 40.72 2.49
CA GLY A 202 -22.72 40.29 3.61
C GLY A 202 -22.97 41.40 4.60
N LYS A 203 -24.01 41.21 5.40
CA LYS A 203 -24.36 42.09 6.53
C LYS A 203 -24.21 41.31 7.82
N ARG A 204 -23.77 41.97 8.88
CA ARG A 204 -23.64 41.40 10.22
C ARG A 204 -24.21 42.37 11.25
N GLY A 205 -24.98 41.84 12.19
CA GLY A 205 -25.42 42.53 13.41
C GLY A 205 -24.99 41.73 14.63
N ARG A 206 -24.57 42.42 15.70
CA ARG A 206 -24.11 41.80 16.94
C ARG A 206 -24.71 42.51 18.15
N LEU A 207 -25.17 41.73 19.11
CA LEU A 207 -25.71 42.19 20.38
C LEU A 207 -24.92 41.53 21.52
N ARG A 208 -24.28 42.34 22.37
CA ARG A 208 -23.45 41.87 23.48
C ARG A 208 -23.99 42.35 24.82
N PHE A 209 -24.01 41.44 25.78
CA PHE A 209 -24.33 41.69 27.18
C PHE A 209 -23.08 41.44 28.03
N SER A 210 -22.53 42.49 28.63
CA SER A 210 -21.30 42.43 29.43
C SER A 210 -21.58 42.67 30.90
N TRP A 211 -21.35 41.67 31.74
CA TRP A 211 -21.46 41.78 33.19
C TRP A 211 -20.09 42.06 33.81
N ARG A 212 -19.97 43.22 34.49
CA ARG A 212 -18.75 43.70 35.16
C ARG A 212 -17.49 43.78 34.27
N ASP A 213 -17.66 43.72 32.94
CA ASP A 213 -16.58 43.60 31.96
C ASP A 213 -15.68 42.34 32.15
N ASN A 214 -16.14 41.34 32.91
CA ASN A 214 -15.41 40.09 33.16
C ASN A 214 -16.07 38.90 32.48
N ILE A 215 -17.39 38.93 32.34
CA ILE A 215 -18.16 37.89 31.65
C ILE A 215 -19.02 38.59 30.62
N TRP A 216 -19.06 38.07 29.41
CA TRP A 216 -19.98 38.58 28.41
C TRP A 216 -20.53 37.47 27.53
N ALA A 217 -21.78 37.65 27.13
CA ALA A 217 -22.45 36.85 26.12
C ALA A 217 -22.71 37.74 24.90
N GLU A 218 -22.55 37.20 23.70
CA GLU A 218 -22.88 37.91 22.47
C GLU A 218 -23.63 37.01 21.51
N PHE A 219 -24.60 37.60 20.85
CA PHE A 219 -25.36 37.00 19.78
C PHE A 219 -25.08 37.77 18.49
N ALA A 220 -24.78 37.05 17.41
CA ALA A 220 -24.53 37.61 16.10
C ALA A 220 -25.45 36.97 15.06
N VAL A 221 -25.99 37.80 14.18
CA VAL A 221 -26.71 37.36 12.98
C VAL A 221 -25.98 37.90 11.78
N GLN A 222 -25.74 37.05 10.79
CA GLN A 222 -25.10 37.44 9.54
C GLN A 222 -25.75 36.75 8.37
N ARG A 223 -25.78 37.43 7.22
CA ARG A 223 -26.31 36.89 5.97
C ARG A 223 -25.50 37.36 4.79
N ASP A 224 -25.16 36.41 3.92
CA ASP A 224 -24.62 36.61 2.58
C ASP A 224 -25.09 35.47 1.66
N ASP A 225 -24.82 35.57 0.36
CA ASP A 225 -25.33 34.61 -0.62
C ASP A 225 -24.57 33.27 -0.65
N LEU A 226 -23.36 33.20 -0.08
CA LEU A 226 -22.53 31.99 -0.02
C LEU A 226 -22.73 31.19 1.27
N TYR A 227 -22.67 31.83 2.43
CA TYR A 227 -22.84 31.17 3.73
C TYR A 227 -24.27 31.22 4.25
N LYS A 228 -25.20 31.88 3.53
CA LYS A 228 -26.61 32.04 3.90
C LYS A 228 -26.76 32.73 5.27
N THR A 229 -27.95 32.67 5.86
CA THR A 229 -28.19 33.26 7.17
C THR A 229 -27.60 32.36 8.26
N ASN A 230 -26.69 32.89 9.06
CA ASN A 230 -26.10 32.21 10.21
C ASN A 230 -26.40 32.97 11.51
N TYR A 231 -26.67 32.19 12.57
CA TYR A 231 -26.89 32.67 13.93
C TYR A 231 -25.78 32.10 14.79
N GLN A 232 -25.03 32.96 15.48
CA GLN A 232 -23.90 32.56 16.30
C GLN A 232 -24.03 33.13 17.70
N GLY A 233 -23.86 32.27 18.70
CA GLY A 233 -23.77 32.65 20.10
C GLY A 233 -22.34 32.50 20.59
N GLN A 234 -21.92 33.38 21.49
CA GLN A 234 -20.65 33.21 22.21
C GLN A 234 -20.75 33.61 23.67
N VAL A 235 -19.95 32.94 24.50
CA VAL A 235 -19.74 33.27 25.92
C VAL A 235 -18.26 33.40 26.18
N ALA A 236 -17.87 34.42 26.92
CA ALA A 236 -16.47 34.73 27.19
C ALA A 236 -16.23 35.11 28.65
N PHE A 237 -15.07 34.70 29.15
CA PHE A 237 -14.53 35.01 30.45
C PHE A 237 -13.21 35.75 30.29
N GLN A 238 -13.09 36.92 30.94
CA GLN A 238 -11.92 37.79 30.87
C GLN A 238 -11.26 37.94 32.24
N LEU A 239 -9.97 37.61 32.29
CA LEU A 239 -9.08 37.78 33.43
C LEU A 239 -8.07 38.90 33.13
N PRO A 240 -8.18 40.08 33.79
CA PRO A 240 -7.16 41.11 33.68
C PRO A 240 -5.94 40.75 34.54
N PHE A 241 -4.73 40.97 34.03
CA PHE A 241 -3.49 40.73 34.77
C PHE A 241 -2.90 41.99 35.43
N TRP A 242 -3.68 43.08 35.46
CA TRP A 242 -3.27 44.36 36.03
C TRP A 242 -4.35 44.91 36.97
N LYS A 243 -3.98 45.83 37.86
CA LYS A 243 -4.93 46.53 38.74
C LYS A 243 -5.74 47.53 37.93
N LYS A 244 -6.97 47.18 37.54
CA LYS A 244 -7.95 48.15 37.01
C LYS A 244 -8.09 49.32 37.98
N SER A 245 -7.97 50.56 37.49
CA SER A 245 -8.32 51.74 38.27
C SER A 245 -9.81 51.66 38.65
N ARG A 246 -10.13 51.73 39.95
CA ARG A 246 -11.51 51.82 40.45
C ARG A 246 -12.06 53.20 40.10
N SER A 247 -12.59 53.36 38.89
CA SER A 247 -13.43 54.50 38.57
C SER A 247 -14.74 54.41 39.36
N ARG A 248 -14.97 55.38 40.26
CA ARG A 248 -16.21 55.55 41.04
C ARG A 248 -17.34 56.25 40.26
N THR A 249 -17.12 56.59 38.98
CA THR A 249 -18.11 57.32 38.16
C THR A 249 -19.01 56.37 37.37
N TRP A 250 -20.31 56.51 37.58
CA TRP A 250 -21.38 55.72 36.97
C TRP A 250 -21.58 56.12 35.50
N SER A 251 -20.65 55.72 34.62
CA SER A 251 -20.75 56.01 33.18
C SER A 251 -21.18 54.78 32.42
N TYR A 252 -22.08 54.98 31.45
CA TYR A 252 -22.43 53.92 30.52
C TYR A 252 -21.28 53.56 29.56
N PHE A 253 -20.49 54.57 29.21
CA PHE A 253 -19.40 54.48 28.24
C PHE A 253 -18.13 53.87 28.84
N PRO A 254 -17.34 53.14 28.03
CA PRO A 254 -16.05 52.62 28.46
C PRO A 254 -15.13 53.77 28.89
N ASN A 255 -14.40 53.58 29.99
CA ASN A 255 -13.35 54.52 30.37
C ASN A 255 -12.15 54.35 29.43
N PHE A 256 -11.27 55.36 29.42
CA PHE A 256 -10.11 55.37 28.53
C PHE A 256 -9.27 54.09 28.66
N GLU A 257 -8.97 53.67 29.90
CA GLU A 257 -8.22 52.44 30.17
C GLU A 257 -8.86 51.17 29.58
N ALA A 258 -10.19 51.04 29.62
CA ALA A 258 -10.88 49.90 29.02
C ALA A 258 -10.79 49.89 27.49
N MET A 259 -10.79 51.07 26.85
CA MET A 259 -10.60 51.18 25.39
C MET A 259 -9.16 50.87 24.98
N MET A 260 -8.15 51.26 25.78
CA MET A 260 -6.74 51.00 25.49
C MET A 260 -6.46 49.50 25.29
N ILE A 261 -7.08 48.67 26.12
CA ILE A 261 -6.87 47.23 26.11
C ILE A 261 -7.96 46.46 25.39
N GLN A 262 -9.01 47.09 24.82
CA GLN A 262 -10.10 46.40 24.12
C GLN A 262 -9.58 45.43 23.03
N PRO A 263 -10.16 44.24 22.81
CA PRO A 263 -9.68 43.34 21.77
C PRO A 263 -9.88 43.96 20.40
N PRO A 264 -8.91 43.85 19.48
CA PRO A 264 -9.17 44.13 18.09
C PRO A 264 -10.31 43.23 17.58
N VAL A 265 -11.37 43.86 17.06
CA VAL A 265 -12.54 43.15 16.53
C VAL A 265 -12.33 42.90 15.04
N ARG A 266 -12.27 41.62 14.69
CA ARG A 266 -11.95 41.12 13.36
C ARG A 266 -12.53 39.72 13.18
N ASP A 267 -12.60 39.25 11.94
CA ASP A 267 -12.78 37.84 11.64
C ASP A 267 -11.48 37.07 11.98
N GLU A 268 -11.55 36.28 13.05
CA GLU A 268 -10.42 35.53 13.64
C GLU A 268 -10.07 34.27 12.83
N ILE A 269 -11.07 33.72 12.14
CA ILE A 269 -10.93 32.48 11.38
C ILE A 269 -10.82 32.81 9.89
N ILE A 270 -9.75 32.32 9.24
CA ILE A 270 -9.57 32.44 7.79
C ILE A 270 -10.82 31.90 7.09
N VAL A 271 -11.47 32.77 6.32
CA VAL A 271 -12.71 32.44 5.61
C VAL A 271 -12.42 31.52 4.43
N LEU A 272 -13.05 30.34 4.42
CA LEU A 272 -12.88 29.33 3.38
C LEU A 272 -14.19 29.11 2.61
N CYS A 273 -14.10 28.89 1.30
CA CYS A 273 -15.21 28.41 0.47
C CYS A 273 -14.90 27.02 -0.10
N ASP A 274 -15.91 26.17 -0.19
CA ASP A 274 -15.83 24.89 -0.91
C ASP A 274 -16.46 25.06 -2.30
N VAL A 275 -15.77 24.61 -3.33
CA VAL A 275 -16.21 24.68 -4.73
C VAL A 275 -15.96 23.36 -5.44
N ASN A 276 -16.85 23.03 -6.37
CA ASN A 276 -16.68 21.93 -7.30
C ASN A 276 -16.16 22.53 -8.61
N ILE A 277 -15.04 22.01 -9.11
CA ILE A 277 -14.46 22.44 -10.38
C ILE A 277 -14.56 21.29 -11.38
N TYR A 278 -15.36 21.51 -12.41
CA TYR A 278 -15.51 20.61 -13.55
C TYR A 278 -14.43 20.91 -14.58
N LYS A 279 -13.58 19.92 -14.88
CA LYS A 279 -12.47 20.09 -15.81
C LYS A 279 -11.97 18.74 -16.35
N PRO A 280 -11.17 18.75 -17.43
CA PRO A 280 -10.41 17.59 -17.84
C PRO A 280 -9.43 17.10 -16.74
N ALA A 281 -9.34 15.79 -16.59
CA ALA A 281 -8.37 15.14 -15.73
C ALA A 281 -6.94 15.46 -16.18
N ARG A 282 -6.04 15.66 -15.22
CA ARG A 282 -4.62 15.90 -15.49
C ARG A 282 -3.77 14.84 -14.83
N GLY A 283 -2.84 14.27 -15.59
CA GLY A 283 -1.94 13.20 -15.16
C GLY A 283 -0.83 13.69 -14.25
N PRO A 284 0.07 12.80 -13.80
CA PRO A 284 1.18 13.13 -12.90
C PRO A 284 2.13 14.20 -13.45
N ASN A 285 2.29 14.28 -14.78
CA ASN A 285 3.08 15.30 -15.46
C ASN A 285 2.38 16.68 -15.51
N GLY A 286 1.13 16.78 -15.07
CA GLY A 286 0.33 18.00 -15.13
C GLY A 286 -0.43 18.21 -16.45
N GLU A 287 -0.17 17.39 -17.47
CA GLU A 287 -0.86 17.46 -18.77
C GLU A 287 -2.24 16.82 -18.70
N VAL A 288 -3.11 17.23 -19.64
CA VAL A 288 -4.44 16.62 -19.76
C VAL A 288 -4.32 15.18 -20.23
N ILE A 289 -5.02 14.28 -19.54
CA ILE A 289 -5.04 12.86 -19.92
C ILE A 289 -5.90 12.71 -21.17
N GLN A 290 -5.29 12.22 -22.24
CA GLN A 290 -5.97 11.90 -23.50
C GLN A 290 -6.35 10.41 -23.54
N VAL A 291 -7.55 10.14 -24.03
CA VAL A 291 -8.14 8.80 -24.18
C VAL A 291 -8.60 8.62 -25.62
N PHE A 292 -8.16 7.51 -26.23
CA PHE A 292 -8.58 7.08 -27.55
C PHE A 292 -9.47 5.87 -27.41
N PHE A 293 -10.69 5.97 -27.94
CA PHE A 293 -11.71 4.93 -27.79
C PHE A 293 -11.73 4.03 -29.02
N VAL A 294 -11.95 2.74 -28.80
CA VAL A 294 -12.09 1.74 -29.86
C VAL A 294 -13.38 0.96 -29.65
N ASP A 295 -14.18 0.87 -30.71
CA ASP A 295 -15.41 0.06 -30.78
C ASP A 295 -15.61 -0.35 -32.25
N ASN A 296 -15.60 -1.65 -32.53
CA ASN A 296 -15.69 -2.17 -33.89
C ASN A 296 -17.08 -2.00 -34.54
N THR A 297 -18.07 -1.52 -33.80
CA THR A 297 -19.38 -1.13 -34.32
C THR A 297 -19.44 0.34 -34.78
N SER A 298 -18.38 1.11 -34.51
CA SER A 298 -18.25 2.52 -34.88
C SER A 298 -17.65 2.70 -36.28
N SER A 299 -17.58 3.94 -36.78
CA SER A 299 -17.07 4.27 -38.11
C SER A 299 -16.28 5.59 -38.18
N SER A 300 -15.59 5.99 -37.09
CA SER A 300 -15.19 7.40 -36.87
C SER A 300 -13.77 7.61 -36.27
N ASP A 301 -13.54 8.82 -35.70
CA ASP A 301 -12.26 9.50 -35.39
C ASP A 301 -11.65 9.24 -33.99
N GLY A 302 -12.18 8.30 -33.20
CA GLY A 302 -11.55 7.85 -31.95
C GLY A 302 -11.92 8.57 -30.65
N THR A 303 -12.98 9.39 -30.67
CA THR A 303 -13.52 10.06 -29.47
C THR A 303 -14.49 9.17 -28.70
N PHE A 304 -14.88 9.57 -27.49
CA PHE A 304 -15.89 8.85 -26.71
C PHE A 304 -17.23 8.74 -27.45
N GLU A 305 -17.65 9.81 -28.10
CA GLU A 305 -18.90 9.87 -28.87
C GLU A 305 -18.79 9.17 -30.24
N SER A 306 -17.57 8.90 -30.69
CA SER A 306 -17.27 8.34 -32.02
C SER A 306 -15.96 7.54 -32.00
N PRO A 307 -15.96 6.32 -31.41
CA PRO A 307 -14.75 5.51 -31.29
C PRO A 307 -14.14 5.10 -32.64
N TYR A 308 -12.87 4.70 -32.64
CA TYR A 308 -12.25 4.09 -33.81
C TYR A 308 -12.81 2.69 -34.05
N PRO A 309 -13.07 2.27 -35.30
CA PRO A 309 -13.48 0.91 -35.60
C PRO A 309 -12.38 -0.14 -35.38
N THR A 310 -11.11 0.26 -35.31
CA THR A 310 -9.99 -0.70 -35.22
C THR A 310 -8.92 -0.32 -34.20
N LEU A 311 -8.25 -1.33 -33.64
CA LEU A 311 -7.06 -1.15 -32.80
C LEU A 311 -5.91 -0.45 -33.54
N VAL A 312 -5.76 -0.73 -34.84
CA VAL A 312 -4.69 -0.15 -35.67
C VAL A 312 -4.84 1.37 -35.80
N GLN A 313 -6.06 1.87 -35.96
CA GLN A 313 -6.30 3.32 -35.99
C GLN A 313 -5.94 3.99 -34.66
N ALA A 314 -6.36 3.41 -33.53
CA ALA A 314 -5.99 3.93 -32.21
C ALA A 314 -4.48 3.87 -31.96
N GLN A 315 -3.81 2.79 -32.39
CA GLN A 315 -2.36 2.66 -32.31
C GLN A 315 -1.64 3.78 -33.06
N ASN A 316 -2.10 4.10 -34.28
CA ASN A 316 -1.47 5.12 -35.12
C ASN A 316 -1.78 6.55 -34.65
N ALA A 317 -2.95 6.78 -34.06
CA ALA A 317 -3.37 8.10 -33.59
C ALA A 317 -2.85 8.46 -32.19
N SER A 318 -2.63 7.47 -31.33
CA SER A 318 -2.21 7.70 -29.95
C SER A 318 -0.70 7.98 -29.83
N SER A 319 -0.33 8.73 -28.79
CA SER A 319 1.06 9.04 -28.42
C SER A 319 1.45 8.34 -27.10
N PRO A 320 2.75 8.32 -26.73
CA PRO A 320 3.19 7.73 -25.48
C PRO A 320 2.48 8.35 -24.28
N GLY A 321 2.07 7.53 -23.31
CA GLY A 321 1.33 7.98 -22.14
C GLY A 321 -0.17 8.21 -22.33
N ASN A 322 -0.70 8.16 -23.56
CA ASN A 322 -2.14 8.22 -23.79
C ASN A 322 -2.83 6.91 -23.39
N ILE A 323 -4.11 6.99 -23.02
CA ILE A 323 -4.93 5.81 -22.73
C ILE A 323 -5.59 5.34 -24.02
N ILE A 324 -5.57 4.03 -24.26
CA ILE A 324 -6.39 3.39 -25.29
C ILE A 324 -7.46 2.58 -24.55
N TYR A 325 -8.73 2.90 -24.79
CA TYR A 325 -9.88 2.34 -24.07
C TYR A 325 -10.83 1.61 -25.03
N VAL A 326 -10.98 0.30 -24.87
CA VAL A 326 -11.60 -0.58 -25.86
C VAL A 326 -12.92 -1.14 -25.35
N TYR A 327 -13.98 -0.95 -26.14
CA TYR A 327 -15.30 -1.55 -25.94
C TYR A 327 -15.35 -2.99 -26.44
N PRO A 328 -16.24 -3.84 -25.90
CA PRO A 328 -16.47 -5.18 -26.43
C PRO A 328 -17.06 -5.18 -27.84
N GLY A 329 -17.65 -4.06 -28.28
CA GLY A 329 -18.23 -3.91 -29.61
C GLY A 329 -19.32 -4.93 -29.91
N ASP A 330 -19.28 -5.54 -31.09
CA ASP A 330 -20.20 -6.61 -31.50
C ASP A 330 -19.91 -7.99 -30.85
N GLY A 331 -18.89 -8.05 -29.97
CA GLY A 331 -18.47 -9.27 -29.30
C GLY A 331 -17.55 -10.17 -30.12
N THR A 332 -17.24 -9.79 -31.37
CA THR A 332 -16.27 -10.48 -32.22
C THR A 332 -14.89 -9.82 -32.12
N THR A 333 -13.88 -10.43 -32.76
CA THR A 333 -12.55 -9.83 -32.89
C THR A 333 -12.42 -8.92 -34.11
N THR A 334 -13.47 -8.70 -34.90
CA THR A 334 -13.40 -7.87 -36.12
C THR A 334 -12.88 -6.48 -35.77
N GLY A 335 -11.83 -6.01 -36.44
CA GLY A 335 -11.19 -4.72 -36.13
C GLY A 335 -10.28 -4.73 -34.88
N MET A 336 -10.28 -5.85 -34.15
CA MET A 336 -9.43 -6.15 -32.98
C MET A 336 -8.55 -7.39 -33.22
N ASP A 337 -8.41 -7.82 -34.48
CA ASP A 337 -7.79 -9.06 -34.92
C ASP A 337 -6.41 -8.90 -35.58
N ALA A 338 -5.91 -7.67 -35.65
CA ALA A 338 -4.56 -7.36 -36.12
C ALA A 338 -3.51 -7.30 -34.98
N GLY A 339 -3.94 -7.52 -33.72
CA GLY A 339 -3.16 -7.23 -32.53
C GLY A 339 -2.89 -5.72 -32.33
N ILE A 340 -2.05 -5.40 -31.34
CA ILE A 340 -1.63 -4.02 -31.03
C ILE A 340 -0.19 -3.98 -30.51
N THR A 341 0.56 -2.96 -30.92
CA THR A 341 1.86 -2.57 -30.38
C THR A 341 1.69 -1.29 -29.58
N LEU A 342 1.89 -1.38 -28.26
CA LEU A 342 1.79 -0.24 -27.36
C LEU A 342 3.05 0.61 -27.40
N GLN A 343 2.87 1.91 -27.15
CA GLN A 343 3.96 2.86 -26.96
C GLN A 343 4.23 3.06 -25.47
N ALA A 344 5.37 3.67 -25.13
CA ALA A 344 5.79 3.82 -23.74
C ALA A 344 4.74 4.52 -22.86
N ASN A 345 4.58 4.04 -21.62
CA ASN A 345 3.69 4.56 -20.58
C ASN A 345 2.20 4.54 -20.92
N GLN A 346 1.77 3.85 -21.99
CA GLN A 346 0.35 3.78 -22.35
C GLN A 346 -0.40 2.77 -21.47
N PRO A 347 -1.53 3.19 -20.86
CA PRO A 347 -2.51 2.27 -20.34
C PRO A 347 -3.45 1.79 -21.45
N PHE A 348 -3.56 0.48 -21.59
CA PHE A 348 -4.48 -0.21 -22.46
C PHE A 348 -5.56 -0.85 -21.60
N TYR A 349 -6.79 -0.37 -21.76
CA TYR A 349 -7.92 -0.71 -20.91
C TYR A 349 -9.07 -1.27 -21.72
N GLY A 350 -9.72 -2.31 -21.22
CA GLY A 350 -11.04 -2.74 -21.66
C GLY A 350 -12.13 -2.22 -20.73
N THR A 351 -13.29 -1.89 -21.30
CA THR A 351 -14.40 -1.23 -20.59
C THR A 351 -15.18 -2.12 -19.62
N GLY A 352 -14.93 -3.43 -19.60
CA GLY A 352 -15.66 -4.41 -18.80
C GLY A 352 -15.31 -4.46 -17.31
N VAL A 353 -14.28 -3.72 -16.87
CA VAL A 353 -13.80 -3.70 -15.47
C VAL A 353 -13.53 -2.29 -14.99
N GLU A 354 -13.46 -2.09 -13.65
CA GLU A 354 -13.11 -0.79 -13.08
C GLU A 354 -11.66 -0.42 -13.39
N GLN A 355 -11.46 0.77 -13.96
CA GLN A 355 -10.16 1.29 -14.31
C GLN A 355 -9.66 2.30 -13.30
N ILE A 356 -8.33 2.39 -13.17
CA ILE A 356 -7.67 3.24 -12.18
C ILE A 356 -6.76 4.22 -12.91
N VAL A 357 -7.10 5.51 -12.83
CA VAL A 357 -6.30 6.58 -13.46
C VAL A 357 -5.57 7.38 -12.39
N ARG A 358 -4.25 7.54 -12.56
CA ARG A 358 -3.43 8.37 -11.67
C ARG A 358 -3.50 9.84 -12.09
N LEU A 359 -3.83 10.71 -11.14
CA LEU A 359 -3.91 12.15 -11.33
C LEU A 359 -2.68 12.87 -10.76
N ASN A 360 -2.52 14.14 -11.10
CA ASN A 360 -1.48 15.00 -10.54
C ASN A 360 -1.52 15.01 -8.98
N GLY A 361 -0.34 14.98 -8.36
CA GLY A 361 -0.16 14.94 -6.92
C GLY A 361 -0.28 13.53 -6.31
N GLY A 362 -0.19 12.47 -7.12
CA GLY A 362 -0.26 11.08 -6.65
C GLY A 362 -1.67 10.61 -6.29
N ARG A 363 -2.70 11.38 -6.68
CA ARG A 363 -4.11 11.05 -6.45
C ARG A 363 -4.59 9.98 -7.42
N VAL A 364 -5.67 9.29 -7.08
CA VAL A 364 -6.24 8.20 -7.86
C VAL A 364 -7.70 8.48 -8.18
N LEU A 365 -8.09 8.25 -9.42
CA LEU A 365 -9.46 8.38 -9.93
C LEU A 365 -9.96 7.01 -10.41
N PRO A 366 -10.91 6.37 -9.69
CA PRO A 366 -11.57 5.19 -10.20
C PRO A 366 -12.57 5.57 -11.31
N ILE A 367 -12.56 4.79 -12.39
CA ILE A 367 -13.49 4.89 -13.51
C ILE A 367 -14.29 3.57 -13.52
N PRO A 368 -15.62 3.62 -13.32
CA PRO A 368 -16.43 2.41 -13.28
C PRO A 368 -16.43 1.70 -14.64
N PRO A 369 -16.77 0.38 -14.68
CA PRO A 369 -17.01 -0.32 -15.93
C PRO A 369 -18.01 0.43 -16.81
N LEU A 370 -17.74 0.55 -18.11
CA LEU A 370 -18.63 1.17 -19.08
C LEU A 370 -19.42 0.13 -19.91
N SER A 371 -19.07 -1.14 -19.80
CA SER A 371 -19.75 -2.26 -20.46
C SER A 371 -19.90 -3.45 -19.51
N SER A 372 -20.86 -4.33 -19.80
CA SER A 372 -21.01 -5.62 -19.12
C SER A 372 -20.12 -6.73 -19.69
N GLY A 373 -19.59 -6.53 -20.91
CA GLY A 373 -18.68 -7.46 -21.58
C GLY A 373 -17.24 -6.98 -21.63
N THR A 374 -16.32 -7.92 -21.87
CA THR A 374 -14.87 -7.69 -21.99
C THR A 374 -14.46 -7.73 -23.47
N PRO A 375 -13.70 -6.74 -23.98
CA PRO A 375 -13.19 -6.78 -25.36
C PRO A 375 -12.33 -8.00 -25.63
N THR A 376 -12.50 -8.59 -26.82
CA THR A 376 -11.75 -9.77 -27.26
C THR A 376 -10.80 -9.38 -28.40
N ILE A 377 -9.52 -9.69 -28.21
CA ILE A 377 -8.45 -9.41 -29.16
C ILE A 377 -7.91 -10.73 -29.70
N THR A 378 -7.54 -10.75 -30.97
CA THR A 378 -6.73 -11.83 -31.56
C THR A 378 -5.62 -11.24 -32.43
N ASN A 379 -4.74 -12.11 -32.92
CA ASN A 379 -3.82 -11.78 -34.01
C ASN A 379 -3.46 -13.05 -34.77
N LEU A 380 -4.01 -13.22 -35.98
CA LEU A 380 -3.72 -14.37 -36.82
C LEU A 380 -2.38 -14.26 -37.56
N ALA A 381 -1.73 -13.10 -37.52
CA ALA A 381 -0.42 -12.86 -38.11
C ALA A 381 0.70 -12.66 -37.05
N GLY A 382 0.39 -12.77 -35.75
CA GLY A 382 1.40 -12.58 -34.73
C GLY A 382 0.92 -12.58 -33.28
N SER A 383 1.55 -11.76 -32.44
CA SER A 383 1.21 -11.64 -31.01
C SER A 383 0.03 -10.68 -30.84
N ALA A 384 -0.88 -10.97 -29.91
CA ALA A 384 -2.05 -10.11 -29.71
C ALA A 384 -1.66 -8.73 -29.14
N ILE A 385 -0.75 -8.70 -28.16
CA ILE A 385 -0.28 -7.45 -27.55
C ILE A 385 1.25 -7.44 -27.49
N THR A 386 1.86 -6.41 -28.08
CA THR A 386 3.30 -6.14 -27.97
C THR A 386 3.51 -4.92 -27.08
N LEU A 387 4.26 -5.11 -25.99
CA LEU A 387 4.52 -4.09 -24.98
C LEU A 387 5.75 -3.25 -25.32
N SER A 388 5.70 -1.98 -24.93
CA SER A 388 6.85 -1.11 -24.75
C SER A 388 7.14 -0.92 -23.26
N THR A 389 7.78 0.18 -22.87
CA THR A 389 8.11 0.45 -21.47
C THR A 389 6.92 0.96 -20.68
N ASN A 390 6.78 0.50 -19.44
CA ASN A 390 5.83 1.04 -18.45
C ASN A 390 4.34 0.95 -18.84
N ASN A 391 3.95 -0.08 -19.60
CA ASN A 391 2.57 -0.28 -20.02
C ASN A 391 1.70 -0.92 -18.94
N VAL A 392 0.39 -0.68 -19.08
CA VAL A 392 -0.66 -1.33 -18.29
C VAL A 392 -1.61 -2.00 -19.26
N VAL A 393 -1.95 -3.27 -19.05
CA VAL A 393 -2.93 -4.03 -19.84
C VAL A 393 -4.00 -4.55 -18.89
N ARG A 394 -5.24 -4.09 -19.02
CA ARG A 394 -6.32 -4.50 -18.11
C ARG A 394 -7.67 -4.73 -18.76
N GLY A 395 -8.34 -5.82 -18.38
CA GLY A 395 -9.72 -6.08 -18.77
C GLY A 395 -9.88 -6.56 -20.21
N PHE A 396 -9.12 -7.58 -20.62
CA PHE A 396 -9.16 -8.10 -21.99
C PHE A 396 -9.32 -9.62 -22.03
N ASN A 397 -10.07 -10.10 -23.01
CA ASN A 397 -9.94 -11.47 -23.51
C ASN A 397 -8.94 -11.47 -24.67
N ILE A 398 -8.03 -12.44 -24.68
CA ILE A 398 -7.12 -12.70 -25.80
C ILE A 398 -7.43 -14.12 -26.28
N SER A 399 -7.82 -14.25 -27.55
CA SER A 399 -8.24 -15.53 -28.12
C SER A 399 -7.35 -15.94 -29.29
N SER A 400 -6.68 -17.07 -29.13
CA SER A 400 -5.97 -17.82 -30.16
C SER A 400 -5.02 -17.02 -31.08
N PRO A 401 -4.12 -16.16 -30.54
CA PRO A 401 -3.11 -15.52 -31.37
C PRO A 401 -2.13 -16.56 -31.93
N THR A 402 -1.64 -16.34 -33.15
CA THR A 402 -0.67 -17.24 -33.80
C THR A 402 0.74 -17.15 -33.22
N MET A 403 1.00 -16.22 -32.30
CA MET A 403 2.23 -16.21 -31.51
C MET A 403 1.95 -16.15 -30.00
N ARG A 404 2.26 -15.02 -29.35
CA ARG A 404 2.08 -14.84 -27.90
C ARG A 404 0.78 -14.11 -27.63
N GLY A 405 0.21 -14.32 -26.44
CA GLY A 405 -0.85 -13.44 -25.96
C GLY A 405 -0.32 -12.04 -25.73
N ILE A 406 0.67 -11.92 -24.84
CA ILE A 406 1.35 -10.66 -24.51
C ILE A 406 2.85 -10.88 -24.59
N VAL A 407 3.57 -9.97 -25.26
CA VAL A 407 5.04 -10.03 -25.35
C VAL A 407 5.70 -8.69 -25.03
N GLY A 408 6.84 -8.70 -24.33
CA GLY A 408 7.60 -7.49 -24.03
C GLY A 408 9.10 -7.74 -23.88
N SER A 409 9.91 -6.79 -24.35
CA SER A 409 11.38 -6.79 -24.20
C SER A 409 11.84 -5.53 -23.49
N ASN A 410 12.63 -5.68 -22.43
CA ASN A 410 13.06 -4.62 -21.51
C ASN A 410 11.92 -3.68 -21.09
N PRO A 411 10.78 -4.20 -20.60
CA PRO A 411 9.54 -3.46 -20.58
C PRO A 411 9.40 -2.49 -19.38
N GLY A 412 10.41 -2.31 -18.54
CA GLY A 412 10.29 -1.48 -17.34
C GLY A 412 9.21 -2.01 -16.40
N THR A 413 8.32 -1.16 -15.88
CA THR A 413 7.25 -1.57 -14.96
C THR A 413 5.94 -1.90 -15.70
N ILE A 414 5.60 -3.18 -15.80
CA ILE A 414 4.38 -3.66 -16.43
C ILE A 414 3.33 -4.06 -15.41
N ILE A 415 2.07 -3.71 -15.70
CA ILE A 415 0.90 -4.20 -14.98
C ILE A 415 0.01 -4.97 -15.95
N VAL A 416 -0.27 -6.23 -15.66
CA VAL A 416 -1.26 -7.06 -16.36
C VAL A 416 -2.31 -7.49 -15.35
N ASP A 417 -3.55 -7.07 -15.54
CA ASP A 417 -4.62 -7.32 -14.56
C ASP A 417 -5.99 -7.56 -15.20
N HIS A 418 -6.75 -8.56 -14.74
CA HIS A 418 -8.02 -8.96 -15.38
C HIS A 418 -7.86 -9.29 -16.87
N VAL A 419 -6.82 -10.03 -17.24
CA VAL A 419 -6.63 -10.55 -18.61
C VAL A 419 -6.94 -12.04 -18.66
N ASN A 420 -7.74 -12.47 -19.63
CA ASN A 420 -7.97 -13.88 -19.92
C ASN A 420 -7.38 -14.22 -21.29
N CYS A 421 -6.23 -14.88 -21.30
CA CYS A 421 -5.56 -15.33 -22.51
C CYS A 421 -5.77 -16.83 -22.71
N SER A 422 -6.28 -17.20 -23.88
CA SER A 422 -6.53 -18.59 -24.28
C SER A 422 -6.01 -18.87 -25.68
N GLY A 423 -5.46 -20.06 -25.91
CA GLY A 423 -5.10 -20.56 -27.24
C GLY A 423 -3.88 -19.91 -27.90
N ALA A 424 -3.04 -19.18 -27.17
CA ALA A 424 -1.82 -18.62 -27.75
C ALA A 424 -0.92 -19.76 -28.27
N MET A 425 -0.49 -19.74 -29.53
CA MET A 425 0.31 -20.85 -30.09
C MET A 425 1.67 -21.03 -29.41
N THR A 426 2.17 -20.01 -28.73
CA THR A 426 3.41 -20.06 -27.95
C THR A 426 3.12 -19.82 -26.47
N ASN A 427 3.65 -18.75 -25.88
CA ASN A 427 3.40 -18.39 -24.49
C ASN A 427 2.18 -17.46 -24.36
N GLY A 428 1.39 -17.63 -23.30
CA GLY A 428 0.31 -16.69 -22.98
C GLY A 428 0.85 -15.29 -22.64
N LEU A 429 1.89 -15.23 -21.82
CA LEU A 429 2.68 -14.02 -21.53
C LEU A 429 4.18 -14.32 -21.65
N GLU A 430 4.93 -13.49 -22.35
CA GLU A 430 6.37 -13.61 -22.51
C GLU A 430 7.08 -12.28 -22.24
N LEU A 431 7.90 -12.21 -21.20
CA LEU A 431 8.73 -11.04 -20.93
C LEU A 431 10.20 -11.40 -20.89
N THR A 432 11.03 -10.58 -21.53
CA THR A 432 12.49 -10.73 -21.51
C THR A 432 13.13 -9.42 -21.07
N THR A 433 14.03 -9.46 -20.08
CA THR A 433 14.85 -8.31 -19.64
C THR A 433 16.32 -8.64 -19.83
N THR A 434 17.12 -7.74 -20.40
CA THR A 434 18.51 -7.97 -20.81
C THR A 434 19.35 -6.69 -20.68
N GLY A 435 20.68 -6.82 -20.77
CA GLY A 435 21.57 -5.68 -21.05
C GLY A 435 21.63 -4.62 -19.96
N GLY A 436 21.60 -5.00 -18.67
CA GLY A 436 21.61 -4.04 -17.57
C GLY A 436 20.25 -3.44 -17.21
N SER A 437 19.18 -3.82 -17.94
CA SER A 437 17.84 -3.26 -17.71
C SER A 437 17.23 -3.77 -16.40
N VAL A 438 16.36 -2.93 -15.80
CA VAL A 438 15.56 -3.28 -14.64
C VAL A 438 14.09 -3.24 -15.04
N SER A 439 13.41 -4.37 -14.88
CA SER A 439 11.98 -4.52 -15.15
C SER A 439 11.25 -5.00 -13.92
N GLN A 440 9.96 -4.69 -13.87
CA GLN A 440 9.04 -5.17 -12.84
C GLN A 440 7.73 -5.61 -13.48
N LEU A 441 7.20 -6.76 -13.08
CA LEU A 441 5.87 -7.22 -13.48
C LEU A 441 4.95 -7.33 -12.25
N PHE A 442 3.76 -6.74 -12.36
CA PHE A 442 2.61 -7.04 -11.52
C PHE A 442 1.57 -7.77 -12.36
N LEU A 443 1.38 -9.05 -12.08
CA LEU A 443 0.40 -9.91 -12.75
C LEU A 443 -0.68 -10.31 -11.76
N THR A 444 -1.91 -9.81 -11.94
CA THR A 444 -3.01 -10.06 -11.00
C THR A 444 -4.32 -10.45 -11.67
N ASN A 445 -5.15 -11.24 -11.00
CA ASN A 445 -6.53 -11.54 -11.43
C ASN A 445 -6.66 -11.99 -12.89
N SER A 446 -5.65 -12.67 -13.43
CA SER A 446 -5.56 -13.01 -14.85
C SER A 446 -5.52 -14.53 -15.05
N SER A 447 -5.92 -14.99 -16.24
CA SER A 447 -5.87 -16.38 -16.63
C SER A 447 -5.07 -16.57 -17.92
N PHE A 448 -4.19 -17.57 -17.93
CA PHE A 448 -3.44 -18.01 -19.11
C PHE A 448 -3.66 -19.51 -19.28
N SER A 449 -4.36 -19.86 -20.36
CA SER A 449 -4.78 -21.23 -20.56
C SER A 449 -4.57 -21.72 -21.98
N THR A 450 -4.39 -23.03 -22.15
CA THR A 450 -4.29 -23.66 -23.48
C THR A 450 -3.21 -23.05 -24.38
N SER A 451 -2.14 -22.53 -23.77
CA SER A 451 -0.99 -22.00 -24.52
C SER A 451 -0.17 -23.16 -25.09
N GLY A 452 0.34 -23.00 -26.31
CA GLY A 452 1.16 -24.02 -26.99
C GLY A 452 2.56 -24.21 -26.39
N MET A 453 2.97 -23.33 -25.46
CA MET A 453 4.11 -23.50 -24.56
C MET A 453 3.66 -23.23 -23.11
N SER A 454 4.23 -22.22 -22.44
CA SER A 454 3.92 -21.90 -21.05
C SER A 454 2.77 -20.90 -20.93
N GLY A 455 2.02 -20.95 -19.83
CA GLY A 455 1.03 -19.92 -19.52
C GLY A 455 1.68 -18.54 -19.40
N ALA A 456 2.79 -18.46 -18.66
CA ALA A 456 3.70 -17.33 -18.68
C ALA A 456 5.17 -17.77 -18.64
N LEU A 457 6.03 -17.10 -19.41
CA LEU A 457 7.48 -17.28 -19.44
C LEU A 457 8.18 -15.94 -19.23
N LEU A 458 8.94 -15.83 -18.15
CA LEU A 458 9.69 -14.62 -17.80
C LEU A 458 11.19 -14.92 -17.77
N SER A 459 11.98 -14.08 -18.41
CA SER A 459 13.42 -14.29 -18.53
C SER A 459 14.22 -13.03 -18.20
N ALA A 460 15.18 -13.13 -17.29
CA ALA A 460 16.19 -12.11 -17.02
C ALA A 460 17.55 -12.58 -17.54
N GLY A 461 18.03 -11.95 -18.61
CA GLY A 461 19.34 -12.18 -19.20
C GLY A 461 20.48 -11.52 -18.41
N SER A 462 21.72 -11.74 -18.85
CA SER A 462 22.93 -11.30 -18.15
C SER A 462 22.89 -9.82 -17.73
N SER A 463 23.34 -9.57 -16.50
CA SER A 463 23.41 -8.26 -15.85
C SER A 463 22.06 -7.53 -15.68
N SER A 464 20.92 -8.18 -15.93
CA SER A 464 19.60 -7.54 -15.78
C SER A 464 18.94 -7.84 -14.43
N THR A 465 17.86 -7.11 -14.13
CA THR A 465 17.00 -7.39 -12.97
C THR A 465 15.54 -7.49 -13.40
N LEU A 466 14.86 -8.57 -13.03
CA LEU A 466 13.42 -8.72 -13.22
C LEU A 466 12.75 -9.07 -11.89
N ASN A 467 11.94 -8.14 -11.38
CA ASN A 467 11.15 -8.36 -10.17
C ASN A 467 9.71 -8.67 -10.53
N THR A 468 9.12 -9.70 -9.94
CA THR A 468 7.81 -10.18 -10.35
C THR A 468 6.90 -10.43 -9.14
N THR A 469 5.67 -9.95 -9.23
CA THR A 469 4.57 -10.28 -8.32
C THR A 469 3.45 -10.91 -9.14
N VAL A 470 3.06 -12.13 -8.77
CA VAL A 470 2.01 -12.93 -9.43
C VAL A 470 0.99 -13.33 -8.37
N GLU A 471 -0.19 -12.70 -8.41
CA GLU A 471 -1.23 -12.90 -7.39
C GLU A 471 -2.62 -13.17 -7.97
N ASN A 472 -3.34 -14.15 -7.42
CA ASN A 472 -4.73 -14.43 -7.77
C ASN A 472 -4.92 -14.76 -9.26
N ASN A 473 -3.96 -15.47 -9.87
CA ASN A 473 -4.01 -15.86 -11.28
C ASN A 473 -4.34 -17.34 -11.46
N THR A 474 -4.74 -17.69 -12.68
CA THR A 474 -5.04 -19.06 -13.10
C THR A 474 -4.17 -19.48 -14.29
N PHE A 475 -3.40 -20.57 -14.16
CA PHE A 475 -2.57 -21.11 -15.24
C PHE A 475 -2.97 -22.56 -15.56
N ASN A 476 -3.72 -22.76 -16.65
CA ASN A 476 -4.38 -24.05 -16.88
C ASN A 476 -4.15 -24.65 -18.28
N ASN A 477 -3.93 -25.96 -18.35
CA ASN A 477 -3.89 -26.72 -19.60
C ASN A 477 -2.87 -26.17 -20.62
N ASN A 478 -1.76 -25.61 -20.15
CA ASN A 478 -0.68 -25.18 -21.04
C ASN A 478 0.19 -26.39 -21.41
N VAL A 479 0.72 -26.41 -22.64
CA VAL A 479 1.50 -27.56 -23.15
C VAL A 479 2.79 -27.77 -22.36
N SER A 480 3.40 -26.69 -21.85
CA SER A 480 4.57 -26.75 -20.97
C SER A 480 4.21 -26.26 -19.56
N ASN A 481 4.92 -25.27 -19.03
CA ASN A 481 4.78 -24.85 -17.64
C ASN A 481 3.53 -24.00 -17.45
N GLY A 482 2.91 -24.06 -16.28
CA GLY A 482 1.90 -23.07 -15.91
C GLY A 482 2.52 -21.68 -15.84
N PHE A 483 3.58 -21.56 -15.04
CA PHE A 483 4.39 -20.35 -14.92
C PHE A 483 5.88 -20.71 -14.87
N ALA A 484 6.68 -20.04 -15.69
CA ALA A 484 8.13 -20.23 -15.75
C ALA A 484 8.87 -18.90 -15.55
N TYR A 485 9.93 -18.94 -14.74
CA TYR A 485 10.82 -17.80 -14.50
C TYR A 485 12.28 -18.25 -14.56
N THR A 486 13.09 -17.57 -15.39
CA THR A 486 14.51 -17.92 -15.59
C THR A 486 15.41 -16.70 -15.44
N ASN A 487 16.49 -16.84 -14.67
CA ASN A 487 17.60 -15.88 -14.58
C ASN A 487 18.86 -16.47 -15.22
N ALA A 488 19.63 -15.68 -15.97
CA ALA A 488 20.88 -16.10 -16.61
C ALA A 488 22.13 -15.36 -16.08
N SER A 489 23.26 -16.06 -16.01
CA SER A 489 24.61 -15.56 -15.70
C SER A 489 24.72 -14.69 -14.43
N THR A 490 24.62 -13.37 -14.55
CA THR A 490 24.71 -12.39 -13.44
C THR A 490 23.38 -11.70 -13.14
N ALA A 491 22.27 -12.20 -13.72
CA ALA A 491 20.94 -11.65 -13.52
C ALA A 491 20.47 -11.75 -12.07
N LYS A 492 19.60 -10.82 -11.68
CA LYS A 492 18.95 -10.75 -10.36
C LYS A 492 17.44 -10.82 -10.50
N GLY A 493 16.76 -11.41 -9.53
CA GLY A 493 15.30 -11.37 -9.50
C GLY A 493 14.70 -11.67 -8.14
N THR A 494 13.60 -10.98 -7.85
CA THR A 494 12.71 -11.31 -6.73
C THR A 494 11.35 -11.70 -7.29
N VAL A 495 10.87 -12.90 -6.97
CA VAL A 495 9.58 -13.42 -7.42
C VAL A 495 8.70 -13.69 -6.21
N THR A 496 7.51 -13.10 -6.19
CA THR A 496 6.43 -13.41 -5.25
C THR A 496 5.30 -14.05 -6.04
N PHE A 497 4.99 -15.30 -5.76
CA PHE A 497 3.99 -16.10 -6.47
C PHE A 497 2.98 -16.64 -5.47
N THR A 498 1.84 -15.95 -5.34
CA THR A 498 0.90 -16.18 -4.24
C THR A 498 -0.55 -16.29 -4.65
N ASN A 499 -1.33 -17.12 -3.96
CA ASN A 499 -2.78 -17.25 -4.17
C ASN A 499 -3.16 -17.63 -5.62
N ASN A 500 -2.31 -18.35 -6.34
CA ASN A 500 -2.58 -18.75 -7.72
C ASN A 500 -3.16 -20.18 -7.79
N THR A 501 -3.92 -20.44 -8.84
CA THR A 501 -4.45 -21.77 -9.18
C THR A 501 -3.80 -22.27 -10.46
N LEU A 502 -3.26 -23.48 -10.44
CA LEU A 502 -2.60 -24.08 -11.59
C LEU A 502 -3.14 -25.49 -11.80
N SER A 503 -3.54 -25.83 -13.03
CA SER A 503 -4.05 -27.17 -13.31
C SER A 503 -3.78 -27.69 -14.72
N GLY A 504 -3.40 -28.96 -14.85
CA GLY A 504 -3.31 -29.64 -16.15
C GLY A 504 -2.16 -29.16 -17.05
N ASN A 505 -1.08 -28.61 -16.49
CA ASN A 505 0.06 -28.13 -17.26
C ASN A 505 0.98 -29.31 -17.66
N GLY A 506 1.46 -29.31 -18.91
CA GLY A 506 2.14 -30.44 -19.55
C GLY A 506 3.60 -30.66 -19.16
N THR A 507 4.19 -29.73 -18.41
CA THR A 507 5.44 -29.94 -17.65
C THR A 507 5.21 -29.58 -16.17
N ASP A 508 5.86 -28.54 -15.66
CA ASP A 508 5.74 -28.14 -14.26
C ASP A 508 4.55 -27.19 -14.04
N GLY A 509 4.00 -27.19 -12.83
CA GLY A 509 3.06 -26.13 -12.43
C GLY A 509 3.78 -24.79 -12.39
N VAL A 510 4.80 -24.71 -11.54
CA VAL A 510 5.69 -23.56 -11.37
C VAL A 510 7.14 -24.01 -11.58
N ASP A 511 7.87 -23.35 -12.47
CA ASP A 511 9.27 -23.63 -12.77
C ASP A 511 10.15 -22.38 -12.58
N PHE A 512 11.01 -22.40 -11.58
CA PHE A 512 11.98 -21.33 -11.29
C PHE A 512 13.40 -21.81 -11.50
N VAL A 513 14.10 -21.19 -12.45
CA VAL A 513 15.49 -21.54 -12.79
C VAL A 513 16.41 -20.36 -12.52
N GLY A 514 17.27 -20.51 -11.52
CA GLY A 514 18.37 -19.60 -11.23
C GLY A 514 19.66 -20.07 -11.91
N GLY A 515 20.04 -19.43 -13.00
CA GLY A 515 21.40 -19.48 -13.57
C GLY A 515 22.17 -18.16 -13.42
N GLY A 516 21.61 -17.21 -12.65
CA GLY A 516 22.07 -15.83 -12.42
C GLY A 516 22.98 -15.64 -11.20
N GLU A 517 23.13 -14.42 -10.68
CA GLU A 517 23.79 -14.17 -9.38
C GLU A 517 22.86 -14.53 -8.22
N ASN A 518 21.66 -13.91 -8.18
CA ASN A 518 20.73 -14.04 -7.06
C ASN A 518 19.28 -14.17 -7.54
N LEU A 519 18.58 -15.22 -7.12
CA LEU A 519 17.13 -15.36 -7.28
C LEU A 519 16.49 -15.58 -5.90
N THR A 520 15.57 -14.71 -5.51
CA THR A 520 14.74 -14.90 -4.33
C THR A 520 13.32 -15.20 -4.77
N ALA A 521 12.77 -16.33 -4.34
CA ALA A 521 11.46 -16.83 -4.71
C ALA A 521 10.60 -17.10 -3.48
N THR A 522 9.41 -16.50 -3.42
CA THR A 522 8.37 -16.80 -2.43
C THR A 522 7.18 -17.40 -3.17
N ILE A 523 6.83 -18.65 -2.83
CA ILE A 523 5.73 -19.41 -3.42
C ILE A 523 4.77 -19.77 -2.28
N SER A 524 3.63 -19.11 -2.17
CA SER A 524 2.71 -19.40 -1.07
C SER A 524 1.23 -19.35 -1.37
N ASN A 525 0.45 -20.16 -0.63
CA ASN A 525 -1.00 -20.22 -0.75
C ASN A 525 -1.49 -20.60 -2.16
N ASN A 526 -0.69 -21.32 -2.94
CA ASN A 526 -1.10 -21.74 -4.28
C ASN A 526 -1.80 -23.10 -4.23
N THR A 527 -2.74 -23.31 -5.16
CA THR A 527 -3.36 -24.61 -5.42
C THR A 527 -2.84 -25.13 -6.75
N ILE A 528 -2.13 -26.25 -6.75
CA ILE A 528 -1.50 -26.83 -7.93
C ILE A 528 -1.99 -28.27 -8.09
N ASN A 529 -2.57 -28.56 -9.25
CA ASN A 529 -3.24 -29.82 -9.53
C ASN A 529 -2.78 -30.39 -10.87
N ASN A 530 -2.63 -31.71 -11.01
CA ASN A 530 -2.40 -32.34 -12.33
C ASN A 530 -1.24 -31.70 -13.15
N SER A 531 -0.05 -31.53 -12.56
CA SER A 531 1.15 -31.16 -13.33
C SER A 531 1.82 -32.43 -13.84
N ALA A 532 2.19 -32.49 -15.13
CA ALA A 532 2.74 -33.71 -15.73
C ALA A 532 4.15 -34.06 -15.23
N MET A 533 4.91 -33.05 -14.78
CA MET A 533 6.19 -33.18 -14.09
C MET A 533 6.05 -32.75 -12.62
N SER A 534 6.78 -31.74 -12.17
CA SER A 534 6.74 -31.25 -10.80
C SER A 534 5.65 -30.20 -10.61
N ALA A 535 4.91 -30.23 -9.50
CA ALA A 535 4.00 -29.11 -9.21
C ALA A 535 4.79 -27.81 -8.96
N ILE A 536 5.90 -27.90 -8.24
CA ILE A 536 6.87 -26.81 -8.04
C ILE A 536 8.27 -27.35 -8.32
N ASN A 537 8.97 -26.76 -9.29
CA ASN A 537 10.39 -26.96 -9.54
C ASN A 537 11.17 -25.68 -9.22
N VAL A 538 12.23 -25.79 -8.42
CA VAL A 538 13.19 -24.71 -8.18
C VAL A 538 14.59 -25.23 -8.40
N THR A 539 15.24 -24.74 -9.46
CA THR A 539 16.58 -25.15 -9.88
C THR A 539 17.59 -24.02 -9.69
N SER A 540 18.75 -24.33 -9.11
CA SER A 540 19.95 -23.49 -9.08
C SER A 540 21.04 -24.11 -9.96
N SER A 541 21.73 -23.31 -10.76
CA SER A 541 22.73 -23.77 -11.74
C SER A 541 23.89 -22.78 -11.90
N GLY A 542 25.03 -23.23 -12.43
CA GLY A 542 26.21 -22.40 -12.60
C GLY A 542 26.77 -21.93 -11.26
N THR A 543 26.88 -20.61 -11.08
CA THR A 543 27.32 -19.96 -9.83
C THR A 543 26.17 -19.29 -9.08
N ALA A 544 24.92 -19.66 -9.39
CA ALA A 544 23.76 -18.99 -8.84
C ALA A 544 23.55 -19.22 -7.35
N ILE A 545 23.01 -18.20 -6.68
CA ILE A 545 22.49 -18.28 -5.33
C ILE A 545 20.97 -18.13 -5.40
N VAL A 546 20.25 -19.19 -5.06
CA VAL A 546 18.78 -19.22 -5.04
C VAL A 546 18.29 -19.30 -3.60
N ASN A 547 17.37 -18.42 -3.21
CA ASN A 547 16.67 -18.46 -1.94
C ASN A 547 15.18 -18.71 -2.19
N ALA A 548 14.66 -19.85 -1.77
CA ALA A 548 13.28 -20.25 -1.99
C ALA A 548 12.52 -20.38 -0.67
N THR A 549 11.35 -19.76 -0.59
CA THR A 549 10.38 -19.93 0.50
C THR A 549 9.09 -20.47 -0.08
N ILE A 550 8.71 -21.69 0.29
CA ILE A 550 7.58 -22.44 -0.26
C ILE A 550 6.65 -22.77 0.89
N ASN A 551 5.56 -22.01 1.02
CA ASN A 551 4.71 -22.06 2.21
C ASN A 551 3.24 -22.24 1.92
N ASN A 552 2.56 -23.10 2.67
CA ASN A 552 1.10 -23.22 2.64
C ASN A 552 0.53 -23.49 1.23
N ASN A 553 1.24 -24.25 0.40
CA ASN A 553 0.74 -24.66 -0.91
C ASN A 553 -0.03 -25.98 -0.79
N THR A 554 -1.09 -26.12 -1.58
CA THR A 554 -1.86 -27.35 -1.73
C THR A 554 -1.57 -27.96 -3.08
N ILE A 555 -0.97 -29.15 -3.08
CA ILE A 555 -0.51 -29.87 -4.26
C ILE A 555 -1.25 -31.21 -4.34
N THR A 556 -1.92 -31.45 -5.46
CA THR A 556 -2.59 -32.72 -5.76
C THR A 556 -2.16 -33.25 -7.12
N THR A 557 -2.00 -34.57 -7.24
CA THR A 557 -1.93 -35.31 -8.52
C THR A 557 -0.88 -34.82 -9.53
N ALA A 558 0.26 -34.31 -9.05
CA ALA A 558 1.43 -34.07 -9.89
C ALA A 558 2.30 -35.33 -10.04
N ALA A 559 3.20 -35.38 -11.02
CA ALA A 559 4.19 -36.48 -11.02
C ALA A 559 5.10 -36.37 -9.79
N SER A 560 5.76 -35.22 -9.61
CA SER A 560 6.45 -34.88 -8.37
C SER A 560 5.78 -33.69 -7.68
N GLY A 561 5.82 -33.61 -6.36
CA GLY A 561 5.21 -32.48 -5.64
C GLY A 561 6.09 -31.23 -5.68
N ILE A 562 7.16 -31.22 -4.90
CA ILE A 562 8.12 -30.12 -4.83
C ILE A 562 9.50 -30.68 -5.15
N ASP A 563 10.20 -30.07 -6.11
CA ASP A 563 11.54 -30.44 -6.52
C ASP A 563 12.51 -29.26 -6.32
N ILE A 564 13.56 -29.49 -5.55
CA ILE A 564 14.59 -28.51 -5.21
C ILE A 564 15.92 -29.02 -5.75
N VAL A 565 16.38 -28.41 -6.83
CA VAL A 565 17.55 -28.87 -7.57
C VAL A 565 18.70 -27.87 -7.41
N SER A 566 19.89 -28.34 -7.07
CA SER A 566 21.14 -27.58 -7.08
C SER A 566 22.13 -28.29 -7.98
N ASN A 567 22.73 -27.58 -8.92
CA ASN A 567 23.65 -28.18 -9.89
C ASN A 567 25.03 -27.52 -9.83
N THR A 568 26.08 -28.26 -10.19
CA THR A 568 27.43 -27.74 -10.47
C THR A 568 28.08 -26.99 -9.31
N SER A 569 28.25 -25.67 -9.38
CA SER A 569 28.87 -24.83 -8.34
C SER A 569 27.86 -23.89 -7.68
N SER A 570 26.56 -24.15 -7.86
CA SER A 570 25.50 -23.29 -7.39
C SER A 570 25.15 -23.53 -5.92
N THR A 571 24.41 -22.61 -5.33
CA THR A 571 23.86 -22.73 -3.99
C THR A 571 22.36 -22.50 -4.02
N ILE A 572 21.60 -23.35 -3.33
CA ILE A 572 20.18 -23.12 -3.04
C ILE A 572 19.92 -23.19 -1.54
N THR A 573 19.16 -22.23 -1.02
CA THR A 573 18.61 -22.25 0.33
C THR A 573 17.10 -22.31 0.24
N ALA A 574 16.48 -23.39 0.71
CA ALA A 574 15.04 -23.61 0.57
C ALA A 574 14.34 -23.80 1.93
N SER A 575 13.23 -23.11 2.15
CA SER A 575 12.36 -23.29 3.32
C SER A 575 10.98 -23.75 2.86
N LEU A 576 10.58 -24.95 3.27
CA LEU A 576 9.31 -25.58 2.93
C LEU A 576 8.48 -25.70 4.23
N ASN A 577 7.44 -24.88 4.38
CA ASN A 577 6.62 -24.90 5.59
C ASN A 577 5.11 -25.00 5.33
N MET A 578 4.42 -25.86 6.07
CA MET A 578 2.95 -26.02 6.00
C MET A 578 2.41 -26.40 4.60
N ASN A 579 3.19 -27.05 3.74
CA ASN A 579 2.68 -27.51 2.45
C ASN A 579 1.91 -28.81 2.59
N THR A 580 0.82 -28.95 1.85
CA THR A 580 0.07 -30.19 1.69
C THR A 580 0.37 -30.78 0.31
N VAL A 581 1.01 -31.94 0.26
CA VAL A 581 1.34 -32.65 -0.99
C VAL A 581 0.64 -33.99 -1.00
N SER A 582 -0.14 -34.28 -2.05
CA SER A 582 -0.88 -35.53 -2.09
C SER A 582 -1.05 -36.12 -3.48
N MET A 583 -1.27 -37.43 -3.51
CA MET A 583 -1.61 -38.19 -4.72
C MET A 583 -0.57 -38.06 -5.85
N THR A 584 0.72 -37.90 -5.51
CA THR A 584 1.77 -37.79 -6.53
C THR A 584 2.04 -39.15 -7.18
N SER A 585 2.29 -39.20 -8.49
CA SER A 585 2.60 -40.48 -9.17
C SER A 585 4.07 -40.91 -8.99
N SER A 586 4.93 -39.99 -8.55
CA SER A 586 6.33 -40.21 -8.16
C SER A 586 6.52 -39.68 -6.72
N ASN A 587 7.63 -39.00 -6.44
CA ASN A 587 8.01 -38.54 -5.11
C ASN A 587 7.30 -37.23 -4.71
N ALA A 588 6.98 -37.07 -3.44
CA ALA A 588 6.28 -35.89 -2.96
C ALA A 588 7.21 -34.68 -2.85
N ILE A 589 8.34 -34.82 -2.16
CA ILE A 589 9.35 -33.76 -2.02
C ILE A 589 10.72 -34.32 -2.39
N ILE A 590 11.42 -33.64 -3.29
CA ILE A 590 12.74 -34.02 -3.79
C ILE A 590 13.73 -32.90 -3.46
N PHE A 591 14.89 -33.30 -2.94
CA PHE A 591 16.07 -32.46 -2.85
C PHE A 591 17.18 -33.13 -3.66
N ASP A 592 17.58 -32.53 -4.76
CA ASP A 592 18.53 -33.11 -5.70
C ASP A 592 19.74 -32.19 -5.91
N ASN A 593 20.92 -32.67 -5.52
CA ASN A 593 22.20 -32.10 -5.90
C ASN A 593 23.15 -33.16 -6.48
N SER A 594 22.59 -34.12 -7.22
CA SER A 594 23.30 -35.21 -7.88
C SER A 594 24.32 -34.72 -8.90
N LEU A 595 24.12 -33.56 -9.51
CA LEU A 595 25.05 -32.92 -10.45
C LEU A 595 26.05 -31.96 -9.77
N GLY A 596 26.18 -32.01 -8.44
CA GLY A 596 27.04 -31.14 -7.64
C GLY A 596 26.26 -29.97 -7.02
N GLY A 597 26.97 -28.99 -6.45
CA GLY A 597 26.37 -27.81 -5.84
C GLY A 597 26.01 -27.99 -4.36
N THR A 598 25.62 -26.89 -3.73
CA THR A 598 25.21 -26.85 -2.32
C THR A 598 23.71 -26.65 -2.22
N ALA A 599 23.03 -27.47 -1.43
CA ALA A 599 21.63 -27.29 -1.09
C ALA A 599 21.47 -27.28 0.43
N ASN A 600 20.94 -26.18 0.96
CA ASN A 600 20.58 -26.03 2.37
C ASN A 600 19.06 -25.96 2.44
N ALA A 601 18.38 -26.87 3.13
CA ALA A 601 16.93 -26.77 3.23
C ALA A 601 16.33 -27.12 4.59
N THR A 602 15.20 -26.49 4.87
CA THR A 602 14.35 -26.80 6.02
C THR A 602 12.98 -27.23 5.51
N ALA A 603 12.48 -28.37 5.98
CA ALA A 603 11.11 -28.83 5.72
C ALA A 603 10.38 -29.01 7.04
N THR A 604 9.40 -28.16 7.33
CA THR A 604 8.66 -28.17 8.60
C THR A 604 7.16 -28.18 8.43
N ASN A 605 6.43 -28.87 9.30
CA ASN A 605 4.95 -28.85 9.33
C ASN A 605 4.28 -29.25 8.01
N ASN A 606 4.96 -29.99 7.12
CA ASN A 606 4.37 -30.40 5.85
C ASN A 606 3.53 -31.66 6.03
N THR A 607 2.44 -31.76 5.28
CA THR A 607 1.57 -32.93 5.22
C THR A 607 1.70 -33.59 3.86
N ILE A 608 2.20 -34.82 3.84
CA ILE A 608 2.39 -35.62 2.63
C ILE A 608 1.45 -36.83 2.70
N SER A 609 0.67 -37.08 1.66
CA SER A 609 -0.25 -38.22 1.66
C SER A 609 -0.45 -38.91 0.31
N SER A 610 -0.53 -40.25 0.32
CA SER A 610 -0.89 -41.04 -0.87
C SER A 610 0.03 -40.82 -2.08
N SER A 611 1.33 -40.57 -1.87
CA SER A 611 2.33 -40.53 -2.93
C SER A 611 2.70 -41.94 -3.36
N ALA A 612 2.65 -42.23 -4.65
CA ALA A 612 3.02 -43.53 -5.21
C ALA A 612 4.53 -43.80 -5.12
N GLY A 613 5.36 -42.76 -5.00
CA GLY A 613 6.80 -42.85 -4.72
C GLY A 613 7.15 -42.53 -3.27
N ARG A 614 8.28 -41.84 -3.07
CA ARG A 614 8.81 -41.48 -1.75
C ARG A 614 8.12 -40.24 -1.18
N GLY A 615 8.01 -40.15 0.14
CA GLY A 615 7.56 -38.93 0.81
C GLY A 615 8.61 -37.82 0.67
N PHE A 616 9.83 -38.09 1.13
CA PHE A 616 10.99 -37.28 0.80
C PHE A 616 12.03 -38.13 0.07
N TYR A 617 12.64 -37.56 -0.96
CA TYR A 617 13.74 -38.17 -1.70
C TYR A 617 14.93 -37.22 -1.72
N LEU A 618 16.05 -37.65 -1.17
CA LEU A 618 17.26 -36.84 -1.04
C LEU A 618 18.34 -37.45 -1.94
N LEU A 619 18.90 -36.68 -2.84
CA LEU A 619 19.88 -37.13 -3.82
C LEU A 619 21.10 -36.22 -3.78
N SER A 620 22.30 -36.79 -3.60
CA SER A 620 23.56 -36.04 -3.62
C SER A 620 24.65 -36.76 -4.42
N GLY A 621 25.45 -36.03 -5.20
CA GLY A 621 26.50 -36.58 -6.07
C GLY A 621 27.48 -35.53 -6.57
N ASN A 622 28.52 -35.95 -7.30
CA ASN A 622 29.52 -35.06 -7.94
C ASN A 622 30.09 -33.96 -7.00
N SER A 623 30.59 -34.35 -5.81
CA SER A 623 31.08 -33.43 -4.77
C SER A 623 30.04 -32.46 -4.19
N GLY A 624 28.75 -32.69 -4.45
CA GLY A 624 27.65 -31.92 -3.89
C GLY A 624 27.51 -32.07 -2.38
N VAL A 625 27.00 -31.01 -1.74
CA VAL A 625 26.70 -30.98 -0.31
C VAL A 625 25.23 -30.67 -0.09
N LEU A 626 24.51 -31.62 0.49
CA LEU A 626 23.11 -31.47 0.87
C LEU A 626 23.00 -31.36 2.40
N THR A 627 22.53 -30.23 2.92
CA THR A 627 22.31 -30.00 4.35
C THR A 627 20.83 -29.75 4.63
N LEU A 628 20.23 -30.54 5.52
CA LEU A 628 18.78 -30.58 5.70
C LEU A 628 18.36 -30.53 7.17
N SER A 629 17.21 -29.92 7.43
CA SER A 629 16.47 -30.01 8.69
C SER A 629 15.00 -30.34 8.39
N ILE A 630 14.53 -31.52 8.77
CA ILE A 630 13.20 -32.04 8.41
C ILE A 630 12.46 -32.34 9.72
N ASN A 631 11.58 -31.44 10.16
CA ASN A 631 10.94 -31.55 11.46
C ASN A 631 9.42 -31.41 11.42
N ASP A 632 8.72 -32.06 12.34
CA ASP A 632 7.28 -31.89 12.55
C ASP A 632 6.44 -32.17 11.30
N ASN A 633 6.90 -33.03 10.39
CA ASN A 633 6.16 -33.39 9.18
C ASN A 633 5.30 -34.64 9.40
N THR A 634 4.16 -34.69 8.71
CA THR A 634 3.30 -35.88 8.64
C THR A 634 3.39 -36.49 7.24
N VAL A 635 3.82 -37.74 7.14
CA VAL A 635 3.94 -38.50 5.89
C VAL A 635 3.10 -39.75 6.00
N ASN A 636 2.05 -39.89 5.18
CA ASN A 636 1.11 -41.00 5.28
C ASN A 636 0.88 -41.67 3.93
N ARG A 637 0.78 -43.00 3.89
CA ARG A 637 0.50 -43.77 2.66
C ARG A 637 1.50 -43.47 1.53
N THR A 638 2.79 -43.51 1.84
CA THR A 638 3.88 -43.35 0.85
C THR A 638 4.76 -44.61 0.83
N ASN A 639 5.66 -44.75 -0.14
CA ASN A 639 6.58 -45.88 -0.14
C ASN A 639 7.69 -45.71 0.92
N THR A 640 8.39 -44.56 0.95
CA THR A 640 9.58 -44.39 1.81
C THR A 640 10.05 -42.93 2.00
N PHE A 641 10.74 -42.58 3.11
CA PHE A 641 11.75 -41.50 3.17
C PHE A 641 13.10 -42.04 2.73
N SER A 642 13.76 -41.45 1.72
CA SER A 642 14.95 -42.08 1.13
C SER A 642 16.08 -41.11 0.79
N PRO A 643 17.14 -41.04 1.61
CA PRO A 643 18.41 -40.47 1.19
C PRO A 643 19.23 -41.44 0.35
N ALA A 644 19.71 -40.95 -0.79
CA ALA A 644 20.61 -41.62 -1.71
C ALA A 644 21.85 -40.75 -1.94
N ALA A 645 23.04 -41.22 -1.59
CA ALA A 645 24.27 -40.41 -1.59
C ALA A 645 25.42 -41.05 -2.37
N ASN A 646 25.85 -40.37 -3.44
CA ASN A 646 27.17 -40.48 -4.08
C ASN A 646 28.17 -39.44 -3.54
N SER A 647 27.73 -38.50 -2.70
CA SER A 647 28.58 -37.48 -2.06
C SER A 647 28.12 -37.16 -0.63
N THR A 648 28.10 -35.89 -0.19
CA THR A 648 27.80 -35.53 1.19
C THR A 648 26.31 -35.24 1.38
N ILE A 649 25.69 -35.93 2.36
CA ILE A 649 24.35 -35.61 2.90
C ILE A 649 24.47 -35.42 4.41
N ASN A 650 24.08 -34.24 4.89
CA ASN A 650 24.04 -33.87 6.29
C ASN A 650 22.60 -33.56 6.73
N VAL A 651 21.96 -34.51 7.40
CA VAL A 651 20.67 -34.32 8.04
C VAL A 651 20.89 -33.76 9.45
N SER A 652 20.99 -32.43 9.54
CA SER A 652 21.26 -31.73 10.80
C SER A 652 20.20 -32.00 11.88
N SER A 653 18.93 -32.17 11.45
CA SER A 653 17.84 -32.61 12.31
C SER A 653 16.78 -33.34 11.48
N PHE A 654 16.33 -34.48 11.99
CA PHE A 654 15.14 -35.19 11.52
C PHE A 654 14.27 -35.46 12.75
N ALA A 655 13.44 -34.49 13.15
CA ALA A 655 12.79 -34.51 14.46
C ALA A 655 11.26 -34.51 14.42
N ASN A 656 10.62 -35.24 15.33
CA ASN A 656 9.16 -35.22 15.56
C ASN A 656 8.31 -35.50 14.31
N ASN A 657 8.84 -36.25 13.34
CA ASN A 657 8.08 -36.60 12.15
C ASN A 657 7.18 -37.81 12.43
N VAL A 658 6.00 -37.83 11.83
CA VAL A 658 5.09 -38.97 11.81
C VAL A 658 5.12 -39.58 10.42
N ILE A 659 5.68 -40.79 10.28
CA ILE A 659 5.82 -41.50 9.01
C ILE A 659 5.00 -42.78 9.07
N ASN A 660 4.07 -42.93 8.14
CA ASN A 660 3.31 -44.16 7.90
C ASN A 660 3.54 -44.61 6.45
N ALA A 661 4.55 -45.45 6.25
CA ALA A 661 4.94 -45.98 4.95
C ALA A 661 4.18 -47.28 4.65
N THR A 662 3.48 -47.34 3.52
CA THR A 662 2.62 -48.47 3.14
C THR A 662 3.14 -49.29 1.95
N GLY A 663 4.21 -48.85 1.30
CA GLY A 663 4.78 -49.51 0.12
C GLY A 663 6.28 -49.76 0.18
N GLY A 664 6.88 -49.68 1.38
CA GLY A 664 8.32 -49.78 1.54
C GLY A 664 8.78 -49.57 2.99
N SER A 665 10.06 -49.21 3.13
CA SER A 665 10.64 -48.89 4.44
C SER A 665 10.20 -47.49 4.90
N GLY A 666 10.14 -47.24 6.21
CA GLY A 666 9.86 -45.89 6.73
C GLY A 666 10.96 -44.91 6.34
N ILE A 667 12.20 -45.26 6.72
CA ILE A 667 13.45 -44.60 6.32
C ILE A 667 14.31 -45.60 5.53
N PHE A 668 14.84 -45.19 4.38
CA PHE A 668 15.75 -45.97 3.52
C PHE A 668 16.98 -45.15 3.16
N ILE A 669 18.10 -45.43 3.80
CA ILE A 669 19.36 -44.74 3.54
C ILE A 669 20.19 -45.61 2.62
N ASP A 670 20.52 -45.09 1.45
CA ASP A 670 21.35 -45.79 0.47
C ASP A 670 22.57 -44.94 0.10
N GLY A 671 23.75 -45.51 0.24
CA GLY A 671 24.94 -44.96 -0.39
C GLY A 671 25.37 -45.85 -1.54
N SER A 672 25.43 -45.29 -2.75
CA SER A 672 26.19 -45.81 -3.91
C SER A 672 27.29 -44.78 -4.30
N GLY A 673 28.44 -45.16 -4.88
CA GLY A 673 29.56 -44.25 -5.24
C GLY A 673 30.68 -43.94 -4.21
N SER A 674 31.95 -44.00 -4.62
CA SER A 674 33.14 -43.76 -3.76
C SER A 674 33.18 -42.37 -3.11
N GLY A 675 33.34 -42.29 -1.79
CA GLY A 675 33.56 -41.02 -1.06
C GLY A 675 32.31 -40.37 -0.44
N ALA A 676 31.16 -41.04 -0.41
CA ALA A 676 29.96 -40.52 0.23
C ALA A 676 30.09 -40.45 1.77
N ASN A 677 29.60 -39.36 2.37
CA ASN A 677 29.46 -39.19 3.82
C ASN A 677 28.01 -38.88 4.14
N VAL A 678 27.35 -39.74 4.93
CA VAL A 678 25.98 -39.53 5.38
C VAL A 678 25.99 -39.32 6.90
N THR A 679 25.64 -38.12 7.33
CA THR A 679 25.50 -37.77 8.76
C THR A 679 24.05 -37.42 9.07
N GLY A 680 23.55 -37.82 10.24
CA GLY A 680 22.15 -37.57 10.57
C GLY A 680 21.81 -37.69 12.05
N THR A 681 20.94 -36.81 12.54
CA THR A 681 20.29 -36.96 13.86
C THR A 681 18.79 -37.13 13.67
N PHE A 682 18.27 -38.28 14.08
CA PHE A 682 16.87 -38.67 13.99
C PHE A 682 16.29 -38.77 15.40
N SER A 683 15.42 -37.83 15.79
CA SER A 683 14.91 -37.76 17.16
C SER A 683 13.40 -37.63 17.29
N GLY A 684 12.79 -38.33 18.25
CA GLY A 684 11.36 -38.16 18.56
C GLY A 684 10.39 -38.54 17.44
N ASN A 685 10.83 -39.29 16.41
CA ASN A 685 9.98 -39.65 15.27
C ASN A 685 9.08 -40.83 15.60
N THR A 686 7.88 -40.86 15.03
CA THR A 686 6.99 -42.02 15.02
C THR A 686 6.97 -42.61 13.63
N ILE A 687 7.49 -43.83 13.47
CA ILE A 687 7.66 -44.49 12.18
C ILE A 687 6.91 -45.82 12.18
N THR A 688 5.94 -45.94 11.30
CA THR A 688 5.24 -47.18 10.98
C THR A 688 5.52 -47.53 9.51
N ALA A 689 5.94 -48.76 9.23
CA ALA A 689 6.29 -49.18 7.87
C ALA A 689 5.82 -50.62 7.58
N THR A 690 5.44 -50.89 6.34
CA THR A 690 5.11 -52.26 5.89
C THR A 690 6.35 -53.14 5.70
N ASN A 691 7.49 -52.56 5.32
CA ASN A 691 8.76 -53.30 5.26
C ASN A 691 9.59 -52.97 6.51
N ASN A 692 10.77 -52.34 6.36
CA ASN A 692 11.59 -51.99 7.51
C ASN A 692 11.22 -50.60 8.06
N ALA A 693 11.16 -50.39 9.37
CA ALA A 693 10.96 -49.02 9.87
C ALA A 693 12.18 -48.14 9.52
N VAL A 694 13.39 -48.68 9.67
CA VAL A 694 14.65 -48.09 9.18
C VAL A 694 15.44 -49.15 8.41
N TYR A 695 15.86 -48.81 7.19
CA TYR A 695 16.74 -49.61 6.34
C TYR A 695 17.95 -48.78 5.94
N ILE A 696 19.15 -49.35 6.06
CA ILE A 696 20.40 -48.72 5.67
C ILE A 696 21.18 -49.71 4.80
N SER A 697 21.47 -49.33 3.56
CA SER A 697 22.39 -50.03 2.66
C SER A 697 23.56 -49.15 2.29
N GLY A 698 24.75 -49.75 2.19
CA GLY A 698 25.93 -49.08 1.66
C GLY A 698 26.80 -50.03 0.85
N SER A 699 27.54 -49.46 -0.09
CA SER A 699 28.64 -50.09 -0.83
C SER A 699 29.95 -49.33 -0.54
N ASP A 700 31.12 -49.97 -0.72
CA ASP A 700 32.49 -49.36 -0.72
C ASP A 700 32.99 -48.60 0.54
N SER A 701 34.22 -48.04 0.46
CA SER A 701 34.95 -47.34 1.54
C SER A 701 34.34 -46.01 2.03
N ARG A 702 33.33 -46.02 2.93
CA ARG A 702 32.51 -44.82 3.26
C ARG A 702 32.19 -44.64 4.73
N ASN A 703 31.69 -43.46 5.14
CA ASN A 703 31.32 -43.18 6.54
C ASN A 703 29.83 -42.85 6.70
N TYR A 704 29.15 -43.62 7.55
CA TYR A 704 27.81 -43.31 8.06
C TYR A 704 27.92 -42.93 9.53
N THR A 705 27.48 -41.74 9.90
CA THR A 705 27.44 -41.29 11.31
C THR A 705 26.03 -40.87 11.67
N LEU A 706 25.25 -41.80 12.22
CA LEU A 706 23.82 -41.59 12.47
C LEU A 706 23.48 -41.75 13.95
N THR A 707 22.71 -40.80 14.47
CA THR A 707 22.14 -40.85 15.82
C THR A 707 20.64 -41.02 15.73
N PHE A 708 20.10 -42.04 16.39
CA PHE A 708 18.67 -42.23 16.57
C PHE A 708 18.35 -42.11 18.07
N SER A 709 17.54 -41.13 18.46
CA SER A 709 17.14 -40.94 19.85
C SER A 709 15.63 -40.80 20.04
N SER A 710 15.06 -41.46 21.05
CA SER A 710 13.65 -41.30 21.43
C SER A 710 12.64 -41.53 20.29
N ASN A 711 12.97 -42.36 19.29
CA ASN A 711 12.04 -42.69 18.20
C ASN A 711 11.13 -43.86 18.58
N THR A 712 9.92 -43.90 18.03
CA THR A 712 9.02 -45.06 18.07
C THR A 712 9.03 -45.72 16.69
N LEU A 713 9.54 -46.94 16.61
CA LEU A 713 9.67 -47.72 15.37
C LEU A 713 8.72 -48.92 15.40
N GLN A 714 7.92 -49.05 14.35
CA GLN A 714 7.04 -50.18 14.12
C GLN A 714 7.12 -50.64 12.66
N SER A 715 7.42 -51.92 12.48
CA SER A 715 7.43 -52.61 11.18
C SER A 715 6.32 -53.65 11.19
N THR A 716 5.58 -53.82 10.09
CA THR A 716 4.57 -54.90 9.99
C THR A 716 4.98 -56.03 9.05
N GLY A 717 6.10 -55.93 8.35
CA GLY A 717 6.59 -56.97 7.43
C GLY A 717 7.98 -57.50 7.73
N ASP A 718 8.98 -56.64 7.98
CA ASP A 718 10.40 -57.05 8.11
C ASP A 718 11.01 -56.68 9.49
N TYR A 719 12.10 -55.92 9.50
CA TYR A 719 12.83 -55.51 10.70
C TYR A 719 12.50 -54.06 11.08
N ASN A 720 12.49 -53.73 12.37
CA ASN A 720 12.37 -52.33 12.76
C ASN A 720 13.62 -51.52 12.40
N PHE A 721 14.79 -52.15 12.49
CA PHE A 721 16.05 -51.54 12.08
C PHE A 721 16.92 -52.57 11.36
N TYR A 722 17.25 -52.32 10.10
CA TYR A 722 18.05 -53.21 9.27
C TYR A 722 19.23 -52.47 8.64
N VAL A 723 20.44 -52.99 8.84
CA VAL A 723 21.67 -52.48 8.21
C VAL A 723 22.34 -53.59 7.39
N VAL A 724 22.63 -53.27 6.13
CA VAL A 724 23.47 -54.08 5.24
C VAL A 724 24.79 -53.34 5.05
N ALA A 725 25.82 -53.87 5.69
CA ALA A 725 27.20 -53.45 5.50
C ALA A 725 27.84 -54.23 4.34
N SER A 726 28.73 -53.57 3.59
CA SER A 726 29.58 -54.22 2.59
C SER A 726 31.06 -54.02 2.95
N ASP A 727 31.95 -54.78 2.31
CA ASP A 727 33.39 -54.63 2.48
C ASP A 727 33.85 -53.16 2.28
N ALA A 728 34.54 -52.64 3.30
CA ALA A 728 35.15 -51.31 3.44
C ALA A 728 34.30 -50.14 3.99
N ALA A 729 32.99 -50.24 4.19
CA ALA A 729 32.20 -49.15 4.81
C ALA A 729 32.36 -49.08 6.34
N VAL A 730 32.42 -47.87 6.90
CA VAL A 730 32.44 -47.54 8.33
C VAL A 730 31.07 -47.04 8.75
N TYR A 731 30.45 -47.74 9.69
CA TYR A 731 29.18 -47.36 10.28
C TYR A 731 29.37 -46.99 11.75
N SER A 732 28.98 -45.77 12.11
CA SER A 732 28.95 -45.25 13.47
C SER A 732 27.52 -44.90 13.86
N PHE A 733 26.94 -45.69 14.75
CA PHE A 733 25.56 -45.54 15.19
C PHE A 733 25.48 -45.19 16.67
N THR A 734 24.63 -44.23 17.03
CA THR A 734 24.21 -43.98 18.41
C THR A 734 22.71 -44.22 18.53
N LEU A 735 22.28 -45.14 19.39
CA LEU A 735 20.88 -45.48 19.62
C LEU A 735 20.53 -45.22 21.09
N THR A 736 19.68 -44.24 21.38
CA THR A 736 19.36 -43.84 22.77
C THR A 736 17.85 -43.66 22.98
N GLY A 737 17.24 -44.45 23.85
CA GLY A 737 15.83 -44.26 24.24
C GLY A 737 14.79 -44.54 23.15
N ASN A 738 15.15 -45.26 22.08
CA ASN A 738 14.20 -45.66 21.04
C ASN A 738 13.28 -46.80 21.53
N THR A 739 12.00 -46.74 21.15
CA THR A 739 11.00 -47.77 21.41
C THR A 739 10.77 -48.57 20.13
N ILE A 740 10.91 -49.89 20.20
CA ILE A 740 10.57 -50.81 19.12
C ILE A 740 9.26 -51.51 19.49
N ALA A 741 8.22 -51.33 18.68
CA ALA A 741 6.91 -51.93 18.90
C ALA A 741 6.56 -52.85 17.73
N ASN A 742 6.07 -54.07 18.02
CA ASN A 742 5.63 -55.06 17.04
C ASN A 742 6.65 -55.32 15.92
N SER A 743 7.55 -56.29 16.11
CA SER A 743 8.52 -56.71 15.10
C SER A 743 8.18 -58.12 14.62
N PRO A 744 7.86 -58.33 13.32
CA PRO A 744 7.65 -59.67 12.76
C PRO A 744 8.92 -60.54 12.84
N PHE A 745 10.08 -59.89 12.71
CA PHE A 745 11.41 -60.49 12.86
C PHE A 745 12.21 -59.78 13.98
N ASN A 746 13.54 -59.75 13.89
CA ASN A 746 14.40 -59.05 14.87
C ASN A 746 14.08 -57.55 14.92
N GLY A 747 14.02 -56.98 16.13
CA GLY A 747 13.88 -55.53 16.28
C GLY A 747 15.07 -54.76 15.68
N PHE A 748 16.25 -55.36 15.72
CA PHE A 748 17.50 -54.79 15.20
C PHE A 748 18.32 -55.90 14.53
N TYR A 749 18.74 -55.69 13.28
CA TYR A 749 19.50 -56.67 12.50
C TYR A 749 20.61 -55.97 11.68
N ILE A 750 21.84 -56.45 11.81
CA ILE A 750 23.01 -56.01 11.04
C ILE A 750 23.61 -57.22 10.35
N THR A 751 23.87 -57.10 9.05
CA THR A 751 24.65 -58.07 8.27
C THR A 751 25.83 -57.37 7.62
N ALA A 752 26.96 -58.08 7.50
CA ALA A 752 28.19 -57.62 6.84
C ALA A 752 28.63 -58.65 5.80
#